data_AF-A0A4Y9ZJS8-F1
#
_entry.id   AF-A0A4Y9ZJS8-F1
#
_cell.length_a   1.000
_cell.length_b   1.000
_cell.length_c   1.000
_cell.angle_alpha   90.00
_cell.angle_beta   90.00
_cell.angle_gamma   90.00
#
_symmetry.space_group_name_H-M   'P 1'
#
loop_
_entity.id
_entity.type
_entity.pdbx_description
1 polymer ?
#
loop_
_entity_poly.entity_id
_entity_poly.type
_entity_poly.pdbx_seq_one_letter_code
_entity_poly.pdbx_strand_id
1 'polypeptide(L)'
;MITRSYAPIDSACLGVASQDKVADVLDGHPKGLHVDVIAEKAQLPAEKLARVLRLLAVKHCFKEVSKDVFANNRLSHSIRSTTPLAALVSTFSDICHENAWPFLYSTLADPEYGPSNSPTKTPFNWSMRKEKPDATFFGYLAERPEKSEMFGKAMTAFETGGVQEFYPIGSLPTGATWCDVGGGQGGVLIPVANTHPTLRLTLQDQLHVIEEAKQHFVLECPGVLNEKRISFVPIDFFKEPPVPNQDVYYMRMIIHDWPDAECIQILENVRKAMGSQSRLLVRDFSLNSMIDRSDVHVDLDNVQDLAHNLLLRQRLRGKPSRWLFKSDVSMAYRRLPMHPLWQVKQVITERLLQERAIALGSAIDPSSHITYTSHLQSYLTFCKIHGFDINPTPDTLSFYVVFMCHHIQPRSVGQYLSGIANQLEHLYPHIRTNRSSALVTRTLAGCNKRLGSGVTRKDPLTLDDLLAFSSHARDPTHDDLLFLSILFCGFFGLHRLGELTWPDRLDSRDWRKVVMRTTVHVAMDTFDYILPTHKADRFFEGNKVVIAKRDGEIDPHFVFTRYLASRDRRFPVLPALWLKADGTMPARSWFLARLHARMPRSIGGHSLRSGGATYFASQGWPDDRIQAVGRWTSEAFRMYIRKNPVVLQALLHARASSA
;
A
#
# COMPACT_ATOMS: atom_id res chain seq x y z
N MET A 1 -21.43 2.19 -20.13
CA MET A 1 -21.23 2.52 -21.56
C MET A 1 -21.06 4.02 -21.80
N ILE A 2 -22.02 4.87 -21.40
CA ILE A 2 -21.97 6.34 -21.61
C ILE A 2 -20.61 6.97 -21.22
N THR A 3 -20.09 6.70 -20.01
CA THR A 3 -18.79 7.25 -19.58
C THR A 3 -17.61 6.78 -20.44
N ARG A 4 -17.66 5.55 -20.96
CA ARG A 4 -16.62 5.01 -21.85
C ARG A 4 -16.69 5.63 -23.24
N SER A 5 -17.90 5.96 -23.72
CA SER A 5 -18.08 6.67 -25.00
C SER A 5 -17.49 8.08 -25.00
N TYR A 6 -17.36 8.72 -23.84
CA TYR A 6 -16.71 10.02 -23.70
C TYR A 6 -15.19 9.95 -23.48
N ALA A 7 -14.59 8.75 -23.37
CA ALA A 7 -13.15 8.61 -23.13
C ALA A 7 -12.26 9.32 -24.18
N PRO A 8 -12.61 9.39 -25.48
CA PRO A 8 -11.83 10.17 -26.44
C PRO A 8 -11.73 11.67 -26.09
N ILE A 9 -12.75 12.23 -25.43
CA ILE A 9 -12.76 13.63 -24.98
C ILE A 9 -11.70 13.84 -23.89
N ASP A 10 -11.53 12.88 -22.97
CA ASP A 10 -10.50 12.94 -21.92
C ASP A 10 -9.10 13.04 -22.57
N SER A 11 -8.84 12.20 -23.59
CA SER A 11 -7.56 12.21 -24.33
C SER A 11 -7.34 13.53 -25.06
N ALA A 12 -8.36 14.08 -25.72
CA ALA A 12 -8.25 15.35 -26.43
C ALA A 12 -7.98 16.52 -25.47
N CYS A 13 -8.64 16.56 -24.31
CA CYS A 13 -8.41 17.57 -23.29
C CYS A 13 -7.00 17.48 -22.69
N LEU A 14 -6.50 16.26 -22.49
CA LEU A 14 -5.13 16.06 -22.02
C LEU A 14 -4.10 16.52 -23.06
N GLY A 15 -4.38 16.32 -24.35
CA GLY A 15 -3.59 16.85 -25.46
C GLY A 15 -3.46 18.38 -25.40
N VAL A 16 -4.57 19.10 -25.25
CA VAL A 16 -4.57 20.58 -25.07
C VAL A 16 -3.71 20.99 -23.88
N ALA A 17 -3.92 20.35 -22.72
CA ALA A 17 -3.16 20.70 -21.52
C ALA A 17 -1.64 20.45 -21.66
N SER A 18 -1.25 19.44 -22.43
CA SER A 18 0.15 19.06 -22.69
C SER A 18 0.81 19.98 -23.74
N GLN A 19 0.18 20.15 -24.91
CA GLN A 19 0.72 20.96 -26.01
C GLN A 19 0.91 22.42 -25.60
N ASP A 20 -0.09 23.00 -24.93
CA ASP A 20 -0.07 24.40 -24.50
C ASP A 20 0.61 24.60 -23.14
N LYS A 21 1.30 23.57 -22.63
CA LYS A 21 2.15 23.60 -21.42
C LYS A 21 1.43 24.17 -20.19
N VAL A 22 0.16 23.82 -20.03
CA VAL A 22 -0.67 24.35 -18.94
C VAL A 22 -0.10 23.98 -17.57
N ALA A 23 0.44 22.76 -17.45
CA ALA A 23 1.10 22.32 -16.22
C ALA A 23 2.35 23.15 -15.89
N ASP A 24 3.13 23.54 -16.89
CA ASP A 24 4.32 24.39 -16.73
C ASP A 24 3.92 25.82 -16.32
N VAL A 25 2.87 26.37 -16.93
CA VAL A 25 2.32 27.69 -16.58
C VAL A 25 1.88 27.77 -15.12
N LEU A 26 1.36 26.67 -14.58
CA LEU A 26 0.92 26.54 -13.20
C LEU A 26 2.06 26.19 -12.22
N ASP A 27 3.27 25.93 -12.71
CA ASP A 27 4.40 25.56 -11.84
C ASP A 27 4.82 26.73 -10.95
N GLY A 28 5.14 26.46 -9.69
CA GLY A 28 5.41 27.50 -8.69
C GLY A 28 4.17 28.28 -8.20
N HIS A 29 2.96 27.96 -8.66
CA HIS A 29 1.70 28.59 -8.24
C HIS A 29 0.80 27.63 -7.43
N PRO A 30 1.12 27.32 -6.16
CA PRO A 30 0.39 26.31 -5.37
C PRO A 30 -1.06 26.68 -5.04
N LYS A 31 -1.38 27.98 -5.09
CA LYS A 31 -2.75 28.50 -4.94
C LYS A 31 -3.49 28.62 -6.28
N GLY A 32 -2.88 28.17 -7.37
CA GLY A 32 -3.43 28.25 -8.72
C GLY A 32 -3.36 29.64 -9.36
N LEU A 33 -3.76 29.68 -10.63
CA LEU A 33 -3.91 30.89 -11.43
C LEU A 33 -5.34 30.96 -11.98
N HIS A 34 -5.86 32.19 -12.15
CA HIS A 34 -7.11 32.39 -12.86
C HIS A 34 -6.96 31.95 -14.32
N VAL A 35 -8.01 31.39 -14.91
CA VAL A 35 -7.96 30.83 -16.27
C VAL A 35 -7.56 31.86 -17.31
N ASP A 36 -7.89 33.14 -17.13
CA ASP A 36 -7.45 34.21 -18.04
C ASP A 36 -5.93 34.32 -18.10
N VAL A 37 -5.24 34.18 -16.95
CA VAL A 37 -3.77 34.23 -16.87
C VAL A 37 -3.17 32.98 -17.52
N ILE A 38 -3.79 31.83 -17.32
CA ILE A 38 -3.35 30.57 -17.93
C ILE A 38 -3.51 30.67 -19.46
N ALA A 39 -4.68 31.14 -19.90
CA ALA A 39 -5.07 31.28 -21.29
C ALA A 39 -4.22 32.30 -22.05
N GLU A 40 -3.86 33.41 -21.42
CA GLU A 40 -2.93 34.40 -21.98
C GLU A 40 -1.55 33.78 -22.25
N LYS A 41 -1.00 33.05 -21.27
CA LYS A 41 0.30 32.37 -21.41
C LYS A 41 0.27 31.22 -22.41
N ALA A 42 -0.84 30.48 -22.45
CA ALA A 42 -1.08 29.37 -23.36
C ALA A 42 -1.52 29.83 -24.77
N GLN A 43 -1.83 31.11 -24.97
CA GLN A 43 -2.42 31.66 -26.20
C GLN A 43 -3.73 30.97 -26.63
N LEU A 44 -4.59 30.65 -25.64
CA LEU A 44 -5.86 29.96 -25.85
C LEU A 44 -7.07 30.84 -25.46
N PRO A 45 -8.28 30.54 -25.95
CA PRO A 45 -9.50 31.20 -25.48
C PRO A 45 -9.85 30.77 -24.04
N ALA A 46 -9.83 31.71 -23.10
CA ALA A 46 -10.03 31.47 -21.66
C ALA A 46 -11.30 30.67 -21.33
N GLU A 47 -12.44 31.04 -21.91
CA GLU A 47 -13.71 30.34 -21.64
C GLU A 47 -13.67 28.87 -22.08
N LYS A 48 -13.04 28.59 -23.23
CA LYS A 48 -12.90 27.22 -23.74
C LYS A 48 -11.89 26.43 -22.92
N LEU A 49 -10.77 27.07 -22.54
CA LEU A 49 -9.77 26.47 -21.67
C LEU A 49 -10.36 26.12 -20.29
N ALA A 50 -11.22 26.98 -19.74
CA ALA A 50 -11.90 26.69 -18.48
C ALA A 50 -12.74 25.40 -18.55
N ARG A 51 -13.41 25.15 -19.68
CA ARG A 51 -14.19 23.91 -19.90
C ARG A 51 -13.29 22.68 -19.96
N VAL A 52 -12.15 22.79 -20.64
CA VAL A 52 -11.13 21.73 -20.72
C VAL A 52 -10.57 21.43 -19.31
N LEU A 53 -10.15 22.45 -18.58
CA LEU A 53 -9.55 22.29 -17.25
C LEU A 53 -10.57 21.80 -16.21
N ARG A 54 -11.85 22.15 -16.32
CA ARG A 54 -12.91 21.58 -15.47
C ARG A 54 -13.11 20.09 -15.70
N LEU A 55 -13.13 19.65 -16.96
CA LEU A 55 -13.21 18.23 -17.28
C LEU A 55 -12.03 17.49 -16.63
N LEU A 56 -10.82 17.99 -16.84
CA LEU A 56 -9.60 17.40 -16.28
C LEU A 56 -9.56 17.47 -14.74
N ALA A 57 -10.13 18.51 -14.13
CA ALA A 57 -10.25 18.62 -12.68
C ALA A 57 -11.22 17.59 -12.09
N VAL A 58 -12.33 17.31 -12.76
CA VAL A 58 -13.27 16.22 -12.37
C VAL A 58 -12.61 14.85 -12.51
N LYS A 59 -11.65 14.70 -13.42
CA LYS A 59 -10.81 13.50 -13.55
C LYS A 59 -9.58 13.50 -12.64
N HIS A 60 -9.48 14.48 -11.74
CA HIS A 60 -8.36 14.67 -10.81
C HIS A 60 -7.00 14.93 -11.46
N CYS A 61 -6.94 15.28 -12.76
CA CYS A 61 -5.71 15.67 -13.43
C CYS A 61 -5.23 17.05 -12.96
N PHE A 62 -6.14 18.01 -12.78
CA PHE A 62 -5.89 19.34 -12.21
C PHE A 62 -6.78 19.59 -10.98
N LYS A 63 -6.67 20.75 -10.34
CA LYS A 63 -7.57 21.16 -9.25
C LYS A 63 -8.14 22.56 -9.52
N GLU A 64 -9.47 22.70 -9.58
CA GLU A 64 -10.13 24.01 -9.48
C GLU A 64 -10.21 24.37 -7.98
N VAL A 65 -9.43 25.35 -7.53
CA VAL A 65 -9.33 25.72 -6.10
C VAL A 65 -10.37 26.75 -5.67
N SER A 66 -10.82 27.56 -6.63
CA SER A 66 -11.98 28.46 -6.56
C SER A 66 -12.47 28.67 -7.99
N LYS A 67 -13.63 29.32 -8.16
CA LYS A 67 -14.21 29.58 -9.49
C LYS A 67 -13.14 30.11 -10.46
N ASP A 68 -12.94 29.39 -11.57
CA ASP A 68 -12.02 29.75 -12.66
C ASP A 68 -10.53 29.83 -12.25
N VAL A 69 -10.15 29.33 -11.07
CA VAL A 69 -8.75 29.27 -10.61
C VAL A 69 -8.29 27.84 -10.54
N PHE A 70 -7.28 27.49 -11.35
CA PHE A 70 -6.77 26.13 -11.46
C PHE A 70 -5.36 26.02 -10.90
N ALA A 71 -5.05 24.91 -10.23
CA ALA A 71 -3.76 24.61 -9.65
C ALA A 71 -3.28 23.22 -10.08
N ASN A 72 -1.95 23.06 -10.10
CA ASN A 72 -1.35 21.75 -10.27
C ASN A 72 -1.66 20.81 -9.09
N ASN A 73 -1.68 19.52 -9.39
CA ASN A 73 -1.66 18.45 -8.41
C ASN A 73 -0.63 17.38 -8.83
N ARG A 74 -0.60 16.25 -8.13
CA ARG A 74 0.37 15.17 -8.41
C ARG A 74 0.31 14.67 -9.86
N LEU A 75 -0.88 14.56 -10.45
CA LEU A 75 -1.06 14.09 -11.83
C LEU A 75 -0.67 15.15 -12.84
N SER A 76 -1.12 16.40 -12.72
CA SER A 76 -0.70 17.44 -13.67
C SER A 76 0.80 17.73 -13.64
N HIS A 77 1.46 17.58 -12.47
CA HIS A 77 2.92 17.70 -12.41
C HIS A 77 3.65 16.67 -13.27
N SER A 78 3.04 15.51 -13.50
CA SER A 78 3.61 14.44 -14.32
C SER A 78 3.47 14.66 -15.83
N ILE A 79 2.72 15.68 -16.28
CA ILE A 79 2.57 16.04 -17.71
C ILE A 79 3.23 17.38 -18.05
N ARG A 80 4.14 17.86 -17.20
CA ARG A 80 4.97 19.05 -17.52
C ARG A 80 5.85 18.75 -18.74
N SER A 81 6.14 19.76 -19.54
CA SER A 81 6.89 19.60 -20.79
C SER A 81 8.29 19.00 -20.62
N THR A 82 8.86 19.06 -19.42
CA THR A 82 10.15 18.44 -19.06
C THR A 82 10.07 16.95 -18.74
N THR A 83 8.88 16.37 -18.68
CA THR A 83 8.67 14.97 -18.30
C THR A 83 8.43 14.07 -19.52
N PRO A 84 8.93 12.83 -19.52
CA PRO A 84 8.65 11.86 -20.59
C PRO A 84 7.16 11.60 -20.84
N LEU A 85 6.34 11.65 -19.79
CA LEU A 85 4.91 11.39 -19.91
C LEU A 85 4.18 12.46 -20.74
N ALA A 86 4.66 13.70 -20.77
CA ALA A 86 4.11 14.73 -21.66
C ALA A 86 4.31 14.33 -23.13
N ALA A 87 5.49 13.83 -23.49
CA ALA A 87 5.77 13.31 -24.83
C ALA A 87 4.93 12.08 -25.18
N LEU A 88 4.61 11.24 -24.19
CA LEU A 88 3.68 10.11 -24.37
C LEU A 88 2.26 10.58 -24.66
N VAL A 89 1.77 11.58 -23.92
CA VAL A 89 0.47 12.20 -24.19
C VAL A 89 0.43 12.76 -25.61
N SER A 90 1.45 13.53 -26.01
CA SER A 90 1.53 14.13 -27.34
C SER A 90 1.68 13.08 -28.46
N THR A 91 2.43 12.00 -28.25
CA THR A 91 2.49 10.88 -29.20
C THR A 91 1.10 10.30 -29.46
N PHE A 92 0.33 10.13 -28.39
CA PHE A 92 -1.01 9.59 -28.43
C PHE A 92 -2.02 10.56 -29.06
N SER A 93 -1.99 11.85 -28.71
CA SER A 93 -2.90 12.85 -29.28
C SER A 93 -2.54 13.30 -30.70
N ASP A 94 -1.27 13.28 -31.09
CA ASP A 94 -0.78 13.99 -32.30
C ASP A 94 -0.29 13.02 -33.38
N ILE A 95 -0.02 11.77 -33.01
CA ILE A 95 0.39 10.72 -33.94
C ILE A 95 -0.72 9.68 -34.04
N CYS A 96 -1.06 9.04 -32.92
CA CYS A 96 -2.02 7.92 -32.93
C CYS A 96 -3.46 8.38 -33.16
N HIS A 97 -3.90 9.47 -32.54
CA HIS A 97 -5.26 9.98 -32.73
C HIS A 97 -5.51 10.47 -34.15
N GLU A 98 -4.56 11.18 -34.75
CA GLU A 98 -4.70 11.69 -36.11
C GLU A 98 -4.69 10.56 -37.14
N ASN A 99 -3.83 9.54 -36.94
CA ASN A 99 -3.50 8.59 -37.99
C ASN A 99 -4.05 7.18 -37.78
N ALA A 100 -4.40 6.76 -36.56
CA ALA A 100 -4.78 5.36 -36.29
C ALA A 100 -6.18 5.20 -35.68
N TRP A 101 -6.45 5.83 -34.53
CA TRP A 101 -7.64 5.47 -33.74
C TRP A 101 -8.99 5.71 -34.42
N PRO A 102 -9.23 6.82 -35.14
CA PRO A 102 -10.50 7.06 -35.83
C PRO A 102 -10.78 6.06 -36.94
N PHE A 103 -9.73 5.42 -37.46
CA PHE A 103 -9.82 4.51 -38.59
C PHE A 103 -9.95 3.04 -38.19
N LEU A 104 -9.83 2.71 -36.90
CA LEU A 104 -9.83 1.33 -36.41
C LEU A 104 -11.04 0.52 -36.91
N TYR A 105 -12.26 1.08 -36.82
CA TYR A 105 -13.45 0.39 -37.33
C TYR A 105 -13.41 0.20 -38.84
N SER A 106 -13.09 1.26 -39.58
CA SER A 106 -13.03 1.23 -41.06
C SER A 106 -12.01 0.21 -41.56
N THR A 107 -10.85 0.12 -40.91
CA THR A 107 -9.82 -0.87 -41.21
C THR A 107 -10.27 -2.29 -40.91
N LEU A 108 -10.93 -2.54 -39.77
CA LEU A 108 -11.44 -3.87 -39.41
C LEU A 108 -12.60 -4.33 -40.28
N ALA A 109 -13.45 -3.41 -40.74
CA ALA A 109 -14.59 -3.71 -41.60
C ALA A 109 -14.21 -3.92 -43.07
N ASP A 110 -13.00 -3.51 -43.45
CA ASP A 110 -12.51 -3.62 -44.82
C ASP A 110 -12.08 -5.08 -45.13
N PRO A 111 -12.51 -5.66 -46.27
CA PRO A 111 -12.19 -7.05 -46.62
C PRO A 111 -10.69 -7.34 -46.83
N GLU A 112 -9.90 -6.32 -47.18
CA GLU A 112 -8.48 -6.46 -47.45
C GLU A 112 -7.63 -6.17 -46.21
N TYR A 113 -7.98 -5.15 -45.44
CA TYR A 113 -7.23 -4.74 -44.25
C TYR A 113 -7.63 -5.55 -43.01
N GLY A 114 -8.92 -5.81 -42.81
CA GLY A 114 -9.46 -6.47 -41.62
C GLY A 114 -8.81 -7.82 -41.26
N PRO A 115 -8.65 -8.76 -42.20
CA PRO A 115 -8.01 -10.05 -41.92
C PRO A 115 -6.48 -10.02 -41.98
N SER A 116 -5.86 -8.88 -42.29
CA SER A 116 -4.42 -8.79 -42.50
C SER A 116 -3.66 -8.59 -41.18
N ASN A 117 -2.54 -9.28 -41.05
CA ASN A 117 -1.54 -9.01 -40.03
C ASN A 117 -0.36 -8.17 -40.58
N SER A 118 -0.45 -7.64 -41.79
CA SER A 118 0.68 -6.91 -42.39
C SER A 118 0.95 -5.59 -41.66
N PRO A 119 2.22 -5.21 -41.40
CA PRO A 119 2.56 -3.88 -40.89
C PRO A 119 2.11 -2.72 -41.80
N THR A 120 1.89 -2.99 -43.09
CA THR A 120 1.38 -2.04 -44.09
C THR A 120 -0.14 -2.06 -44.24
N LYS A 121 -0.87 -2.85 -43.46
CA LYS A 121 -2.35 -2.92 -43.50
C LYS A 121 -2.95 -2.69 -42.11
N THR A 122 -2.51 -1.62 -41.47
CA THR A 122 -2.93 -1.23 -40.11
C THR A 122 -3.86 -0.02 -40.15
N PRO A 123 -4.56 0.31 -39.02
CA PRO A 123 -5.31 1.55 -38.93
C PRO A 123 -4.46 2.79 -39.17
N PHE A 124 -3.18 2.74 -38.80
CA PHE A 124 -2.21 3.82 -39.07
C PHE A 124 -1.98 3.99 -40.58
N ASN A 125 -1.71 2.90 -41.29
CA ASN A 125 -1.53 2.94 -42.74
C ASN A 125 -2.81 3.41 -43.45
N TRP A 126 -3.99 3.03 -42.93
CA TRP A 126 -5.27 3.40 -43.51
C TRP A 126 -5.42 4.91 -43.70
N SER A 127 -4.97 5.75 -42.75
CA SER A 127 -5.06 7.21 -42.91
C SER A 127 -4.25 7.73 -44.10
N MET A 128 -3.14 7.07 -44.42
CA MET A 128 -2.17 7.48 -45.44
C MET A 128 -2.29 6.73 -46.76
N ARG A 129 -3.13 5.69 -46.84
CA ARG A 129 -3.15 4.72 -47.97
C ARG A 129 -3.31 5.32 -49.36
N LYS A 130 -3.88 6.52 -49.48
CA LYS A 130 -4.03 7.23 -50.76
C LYS A 130 -2.73 7.86 -51.25
N GLU A 131 -1.89 8.31 -50.33
CA GLU A 131 -0.64 9.02 -50.62
C GLU A 131 0.57 8.10 -50.54
N LYS A 132 0.60 7.21 -49.54
CA LYS A 132 1.69 6.27 -49.28
C LYS A 132 1.13 4.91 -48.82
N PRO A 133 0.72 4.03 -49.75
CA PRO A 133 0.12 2.73 -49.42
C PRO A 133 1.07 1.79 -48.66
N ASP A 134 2.39 1.97 -48.82
CA ASP A 134 3.40 1.15 -48.14
C ASP A 134 3.95 1.81 -46.85
N ALA A 135 3.35 2.91 -46.40
CA ALA A 135 3.81 3.60 -45.20
C ALA A 135 3.62 2.72 -43.95
N THR A 136 4.68 2.63 -43.14
CA THR A 136 4.64 2.03 -41.80
C THR A 136 4.72 3.13 -40.75
N PHE A 137 4.34 2.81 -39.51
CA PHE A 137 4.46 3.74 -38.39
C PHE A 137 5.89 4.27 -38.21
N PHE A 138 6.89 3.39 -38.20
CA PHE A 138 8.29 3.80 -38.06
C PHE A 138 8.83 4.52 -39.31
N GLY A 139 8.34 4.18 -40.52
CA GLY A 139 8.66 4.93 -41.73
C GLY A 139 8.15 6.37 -41.69
N TYR A 140 6.95 6.58 -41.12
CA TYR A 140 6.39 7.91 -40.91
C TYR A 140 7.22 8.76 -39.94
N LEU A 141 7.75 8.16 -38.87
CA LEU A 141 8.62 8.82 -37.89
C LEU A 141 9.98 9.19 -38.51
N ALA A 142 10.56 8.29 -39.30
CA ALA A 142 11.86 8.53 -39.96
C ALA A 142 11.84 9.76 -40.89
N GLU A 143 10.70 10.07 -41.49
CA GLU A 143 10.51 11.26 -42.34
C GLU A 143 10.23 12.55 -41.55
N ARG A 144 10.01 12.46 -40.23
CA ARG A 144 9.56 13.57 -39.38
C ARG A 144 10.38 13.63 -38.08
N PRO A 145 11.58 14.26 -38.11
CA PRO A 145 12.51 14.27 -36.98
C PRO A 145 11.89 14.74 -35.66
N GLU A 146 11.04 15.78 -35.69
CA GLU A 146 10.34 16.26 -34.49
C GLU A 146 9.42 15.18 -33.87
N LYS A 147 8.67 14.45 -34.71
CA LYS A 147 7.79 13.37 -34.26
C LYS A 147 8.58 12.14 -33.80
N SER A 148 9.71 11.84 -34.46
CA SER A 148 10.66 10.81 -34.03
C SER A 148 11.20 11.10 -32.64
N GLU A 149 11.72 12.30 -32.41
CA GLU A 149 12.30 12.70 -31.14
C GLU A 149 11.26 12.66 -30.01
N MET A 150 10.04 13.14 -30.28
CA MET A 150 8.92 13.07 -29.35
C MET A 150 8.54 11.61 -29.02
N PHE A 151 8.48 10.74 -30.02
CA PHE A 151 8.20 9.31 -29.82
C PHE A 151 9.30 8.63 -29.00
N GLY A 152 10.57 8.93 -29.28
CA GLY A 152 11.72 8.42 -28.51
C GLY A 152 11.62 8.80 -27.04
N LYS A 153 11.31 10.07 -26.74
CA LYS A 153 11.05 10.56 -25.37
C LYS A 153 9.85 9.84 -24.74
N ALA A 154 8.76 9.65 -25.48
CA ALA A 154 7.58 8.93 -24.99
C ALA A 154 7.90 7.50 -24.55
N MET A 155 8.78 6.78 -25.26
CA MET A 155 9.16 5.41 -24.91
C MET A 155 9.98 5.31 -23.61
N THR A 156 10.54 6.43 -23.13
CA THR A 156 11.17 6.51 -21.80
C THR A 156 10.18 6.71 -20.66
N ALA A 157 8.93 7.09 -20.95
CA ALA A 157 7.88 7.28 -19.94
C ALA A 157 7.34 5.97 -19.35
N PHE A 158 7.46 4.85 -20.08
CA PHE A 158 6.98 3.56 -19.62
C PHE A 158 7.91 2.96 -18.54
N GLU A 159 7.60 3.25 -17.28
CA GLU A 159 8.22 2.59 -16.13
C GLU A 159 7.88 1.10 -16.14
N THR A 160 8.88 0.26 -16.43
CA THR A 160 8.70 -1.20 -16.49
C THR A 160 9.58 -1.92 -15.46
N GLY A 161 10.21 -1.18 -14.54
CA GLY A 161 11.25 -1.63 -13.60
C GLY A 161 12.69 -1.43 -14.09
N GLY A 162 13.70 -1.57 -13.23
CA GLY A 162 15.10 -1.63 -13.65
C GLY A 162 15.46 -2.98 -14.29
N VAL A 163 16.41 -3.01 -15.25
CA VAL A 163 16.88 -4.30 -15.81
C VAL A 163 17.45 -5.22 -14.72
N GLN A 164 18.05 -4.61 -13.69
CA GLN A 164 18.56 -5.29 -12.50
C GLN A 164 17.50 -6.06 -11.69
N GLU A 165 16.21 -5.78 -11.86
CA GLU A 165 15.14 -6.45 -11.10
C GLU A 165 14.88 -7.88 -11.58
N PHE A 166 15.18 -8.18 -12.85
CA PHE A 166 14.92 -9.50 -13.45
C PHE A 166 16.18 -10.14 -14.07
N TYR A 167 17.29 -9.40 -14.16
CA TYR A 167 18.57 -9.93 -14.60
C TYR A 167 19.71 -9.44 -13.70
N PRO A 168 20.58 -10.33 -13.18
CA PRO A 168 21.66 -9.94 -12.27
C PRO A 168 22.84 -9.33 -13.04
N ILE A 169 22.68 -8.12 -13.58
CA ILE A 169 23.70 -7.42 -14.39
C ILE A 169 25.05 -7.35 -13.64
N GLY A 170 25.03 -7.08 -12.33
CA GLY A 170 26.23 -7.01 -11.50
C GLY A 170 27.00 -8.32 -11.35
N SER A 171 26.45 -9.45 -11.78
CA SER A 171 27.16 -10.73 -11.82
C SER A 171 27.94 -10.97 -13.12
N LEU A 172 27.80 -10.09 -14.11
CA LEU A 172 28.55 -10.18 -15.36
C LEU A 172 30.04 -9.92 -15.10
N PRO A 173 30.94 -10.64 -15.79
CA PRO A 173 32.38 -10.44 -15.63
C PRO A 173 32.82 -9.05 -16.11
N THR A 174 33.94 -8.57 -15.56
CA THR A 174 34.56 -7.31 -16.01
C THR A 174 34.85 -7.37 -17.51
N GLY A 175 34.43 -6.35 -18.25
CA GLY A 175 34.58 -6.29 -19.71
C GLY A 175 33.47 -6.99 -20.49
N ALA A 176 32.46 -7.56 -19.83
CA ALA A 176 31.30 -8.13 -20.52
C ALA A 176 30.62 -7.11 -21.44
N THR A 177 30.12 -7.63 -22.56
CA THR A 177 29.55 -6.86 -23.66
C THR A 177 28.03 -6.93 -23.67
N TRP A 178 27.39 -5.76 -23.80
CA TRP A 178 25.94 -5.62 -23.78
C TRP A 178 25.47 -4.83 -25.00
N CYS A 179 24.73 -5.50 -25.88
CA CYS A 179 24.16 -4.92 -27.07
C CYS A 179 22.65 -4.72 -26.91
N ASP A 180 22.21 -3.46 -26.92
CA ASP A 180 20.80 -3.08 -26.91
C ASP A 180 20.33 -2.91 -28.36
N VAL A 181 19.43 -3.80 -28.80
CA VAL A 181 18.93 -3.91 -30.17
C VAL A 181 17.55 -3.27 -30.25
N GLY A 182 17.44 -2.16 -30.96
CA GLY A 182 16.26 -1.28 -30.89
C GLY A 182 16.25 -0.45 -29.61
N GLY A 183 17.42 0.01 -29.15
CA GLY A 183 17.56 0.65 -27.84
C GLY A 183 17.02 2.08 -27.74
N GLY A 184 16.51 2.64 -28.84
CA GLY A 184 15.99 4.00 -28.90
C GLY A 184 17.01 5.06 -28.49
N GLN A 185 16.56 6.06 -27.73
CA GLN A 185 17.42 7.14 -27.19
C GLN A 185 18.28 6.70 -25.99
N GLY A 186 18.38 5.39 -25.71
CA GLY A 186 19.23 4.85 -24.63
C GLY A 186 18.59 4.82 -23.25
N GLY A 187 17.26 4.88 -23.14
CA GLY A 187 16.54 4.92 -21.87
C GLY A 187 16.85 3.74 -20.93
N VAL A 188 17.32 2.61 -21.46
CA VAL A 188 17.82 1.47 -20.67
C VAL A 188 19.34 1.53 -20.49
N LEU A 189 20.09 1.74 -21.57
CA LEU A 189 21.55 1.70 -21.53
C LEU A 189 22.17 2.83 -20.71
N ILE A 190 21.57 4.02 -20.62
CA ILE A 190 22.10 5.13 -19.81
C ILE A 190 22.15 4.75 -18.32
N PRO A 191 21.04 4.30 -17.68
CA PRO A 191 21.09 3.78 -16.31
C PRO A 191 22.07 2.62 -16.11
N VAL A 192 22.15 1.68 -17.07
CA VAL A 192 23.09 0.55 -17.02
C VAL A 192 24.54 1.05 -17.06
N ALA A 193 24.85 1.99 -17.94
CA ALA A 193 26.18 2.59 -18.09
C ALA A 193 26.66 3.29 -16.81
N ASN A 194 25.75 4.02 -16.15
CA ASN A 194 26.03 4.74 -14.91
C ASN A 194 26.24 3.81 -13.71
N THR A 195 25.57 2.66 -13.67
CA THR A 195 25.62 1.74 -12.53
C THR A 195 26.64 0.61 -12.69
N HIS A 196 27.04 0.28 -13.92
CA HIS A 196 27.93 -0.84 -14.22
C HIS A 196 29.10 -0.37 -15.11
N PRO A 197 30.08 0.35 -14.54
CA PRO A 197 31.18 0.96 -15.30
C PRO A 197 32.13 -0.08 -15.94
N THR A 198 32.06 -1.34 -15.53
CA THR A 198 32.87 -2.42 -16.07
C THR A 198 32.36 -3.00 -17.39
N LEU A 199 31.15 -2.64 -17.83
CA LEU A 199 30.56 -3.16 -19.07
C LEU A 199 31.00 -2.36 -20.31
N ARG A 200 31.08 -3.07 -21.43
CA ARG A 200 31.18 -2.49 -22.78
C ARG A 200 29.83 -2.56 -23.45
N LEU A 201 29.35 -1.43 -23.95
CA LEU A 201 27.98 -1.23 -24.39
C LEU A 201 27.94 -1.01 -25.90
N THR A 202 26.89 -1.51 -26.54
CA THR A 202 26.55 -1.22 -27.93
C THR A 202 25.09 -0.83 -27.99
N LEU A 203 24.79 0.36 -28.50
CA LEU A 203 23.43 0.78 -28.81
C LEU A 203 23.21 0.65 -30.31
N GLN A 204 22.18 -0.11 -30.70
CA GLN A 204 21.77 -0.25 -32.10
C GLN A 204 20.32 0.15 -32.29
N ASP A 205 20.09 0.97 -33.32
CA ASP A 205 18.78 1.42 -33.77
C ASP A 205 18.90 1.96 -35.21
N GLN A 206 17.83 2.48 -35.79
CA GLN A 206 17.88 3.17 -37.08
C GLN A 206 18.82 4.38 -37.02
N LEU A 207 19.39 4.75 -38.17
CA LEU A 207 20.40 5.82 -38.25
C LEU A 207 19.95 7.13 -37.59
N HIS A 208 18.73 7.59 -37.88
CA HIS A 208 18.23 8.85 -37.31
C HIS A 208 18.07 8.78 -35.78
N VAL A 209 17.61 7.64 -35.25
CA VAL A 209 17.48 7.40 -33.80
C VAL A 209 18.85 7.33 -33.12
N ILE A 210 19.85 6.75 -33.78
CA ILE A 210 21.23 6.73 -33.28
C ILE A 210 21.81 8.14 -33.16
N GLU A 211 21.55 9.03 -34.13
CA GLU A 211 22.00 10.41 -34.04
C GLU A 211 21.32 11.17 -32.89
N GLU A 212 20.03 10.94 -32.65
CA GLU A 212 19.33 11.45 -31.47
C GLU A 212 19.96 10.90 -30.17
N ALA A 213 20.15 9.58 -30.07
CA ALA A 213 20.69 8.93 -28.89
C ALA A 213 22.06 9.47 -28.49
N LYS A 214 22.95 9.75 -29.46
CA LYS A 214 24.27 10.36 -29.18
C LYS A 214 24.12 11.68 -28.41
N GLN A 215 23.16 12.53 -28.76
CA GLN A 215 22.92 13.80 -28.08
C GLN A 215 22.47 13.56 -26.63
N HIS A 216 21.58 12.59 -26.40
CA HIS A 216 21.14 12.21 -25.06
C HIS A 216 22.28 11.68 -24.20
N PHE A 217 23.16 10.83 -24.73
CA PHE A 217 24.30 10.31 -23.99
C PHE A 217 25.31 11.40 -23.61
N VAL A 218 25.50 12.43 -24.44
CA VAL A 218 26.34 13.59 -24.11
C VAL A 218 25.79 14.33 -22.88
N LEU A 219 24.48 14.46 -22.77
CA LEU A 219 23.82 15.19 -21.68
C LEU A 219 23.75 14.35 -20.39
N GLU A 220 23.37 13.07 -20.49
CA GLU A 220 22.99 12.25 -19.33
C GLU A 220 24.12 11.32 -18.83
N CYS A 221 25.08 10.98 -19.68
CA CYS A 221 26.16 10.04 -19.34
C CYS A 221 27.47 10.34 -20.08
N PRO A 222 28.07 11.54 -19.98
CA PRO A 222 29.29 11.87 -20.72
C PRO A 222 30.49 10.98 -20.36
N GLY A 223 30.51 10.40 -19.15
CA GLY A 223 31.59 9.51 -18.69
C GLY A 223 31.79 8.28 -19.59
N VAL A 224 30.70 7.63 -20.04
CA VAL A 224 30.81 6.43 -20.88
C VAL A 224 31.41 6.73 -22.26
N LEU A 225 31.20 7.95 -22.77
CA LEU A 225 31.75 8.43 -24.03
C LEU A 225 33.26 8.70 -23.89
N ASN A 226 33.66 9.40 -22.83
CA ASN A 226 35.06 9.71 -22.54
C ASN A 226 35.89 8.45 -22.34
N GLU A 227 35.31 7.45 -21.68
CA GLU A 227 35.92 6.14 -21.45
C GLU A 227 35.85 5.21 -22.67
N LYS A 228 35.19 5.64 -23.76
CA LYS A 228 34.96 4.86 -24.99
C LYS A 228 34.35 3.48 -24.71
N ARG A 229 33.46 3.41 -23.72
CA ARG A 229 32.79 2.17 -23.31
C ARG A 229 31.50 1.89 -24.08
N ILE A 230 31.00 2.84 -24.87
CA ILE A 230 29.81 2.66 -25.71
C ILE A 230 30.13 2.81 -27.19
N SER A 231 29.52 1.96 -28.02
CA SER A 231 29.49 2.08 -29.47
C SER A 231 28.07 2.33 -29.96
N PHE A 232 27.90 3.25 -30.90
CA PHE A 232 26.62 3.54 -31.55
C PHE A 232 26.66 2.99 -32.97
N VAL A 233 25.85 1.98 -33.25
CA VAL A 233 25.91 1.25 -34.52
C VAL A 233 24.51 1.22 -35.14
N PRO A 234 24.26 1.98 -36.22
CA PRO A 234 23.01 1.90 -36.97
C PRO A 234 22.72 0.47 -37.41
N ILE A 235 21.45 0.05 -37.34
CA ILE A 235 21.00 -1.26 -37.79
C ILE A 235 19.61 -1.17 -38.41
N ASP A 236 19.39 -1.94 -39.47
CA ASP A 236 18.07 -2.44 -39.82
C ASP A 236 17.99 -3.93 -39.44
N PHE A 237 17.40 -4.23 -38.28
CA PHE A 237 17.37 -5.59 -37.73
C PHE A 237 16.58 -6.60 -38.60
N PHE A 238 15.87 -6.14 -39.64
CA PHE A 238 15.24 -7.01 -40.62
C PHE A 238 16.23 -7.45 -41.69
N LYS A 239 17.21 -6.61 -42.01
CA LYS A 239 18.16 -6.83 -43.11
C LYS A 239 19.48 -7.43 -42.65
N GLU A 240 19.95 -7.05 -41.46
CA GLU A 240 21.28 -7.41 -41.00
C GLU A 240 21.30 -7.92 -39.55
N PRO A 241 22.24 -8.83 -39.21
CA PRO A 241 22.45 -9.24 -37.83
C PRO A 241 23.04 -8.09 -36.99
N PRO A 242 22.73 -8.03 -35.68
CA PRO A 242 23.38 -7.08 -34.77
C PRO A 242 24.87 -7.37 -34.62
N VAL A 243 25.60 -6.49 -33.92
CA VAL A 243 27.04 -6.64 -33.69
C VAL A 243 27.33 -8.05 -33.13
N PRO A 244 28.23 -8.83 -33.75
CA PRO A 244 28.43 -10.23 -33.39
C PRO A 244 29.15 -10.43 -32.06
N ASN A 245 28.98 -11.64 -31.50
CA ASN A 245 29.66 -12.17 -30.32
C ASN A 245 29.55 -11.31 -29.06
N GLN A 246 28.39 -10.69 -28.82
CA GLN A 246 28.11 -9.96 -27.58
C GLN A 246 27.64 -10.95 -26.50
N ASP A 247 27.99 -10.72 -25.23
CA ASP A 247 27.59 -11.58 -24.12
C ASP A 247 26.08 -11.50 -23.87
N VAL A 248 25.52 -10.29 -23.98
CA VAL A 248 24.09 -10.00 -23.86
C VAL A 248 23.60 -9.24 -25.08
N TYR A 249 22.56 -9.76 -25.71
CA TYR A 249 21.67 -9.02 -26.61
C TYR A 249 20.40 -8.71 -25.82
N TYR A 250 19.99 -7.45 -25.82
CA TYR A 250 18.83 -6.98 -25.07
C TYR A 250 17.85 -6.32 -26.03
N MET A 251 16.57 -6.64 -25.89
CA MET A 251 15.47 -6.06 -26.66
C MET A 251 14.35 -5.70 -25.69
N ARG A 252 13.94 -4.43 -25.62
CA ARG A 252 12.83 -3.97 -24.79
C ARG A 252 11.77 -3.33 -25.65
N MET A 253 10.54 -3.81 -25.55
CA MET A 253 9.38 -3.26 -26.29
C MET A 253 9.68 -3.25 -27.79
N ILE A 254 10.05 -4.41 -28.34
CA ILE A 254 10.39 -4.57 -29.77
C ILE A 254 9.55 -5.67 -30.39
N ILE A 255 9.55 -6.88 -29.80
CA ILE A 255 8.90 -8.04 -30.43
C ILE A 255 7.39 -7.84 -30.48
N HIS A 256 6.80 -7.08 -29.55
CA HIS A 256 5.36 -6.79 -29.55
C HIS A 256 4.86 -5.88 -30.69
N ASP A 257 5.74 -5.16 -31.38
CA ASP A 257 5.35 -4.24 -32.46
C ASP A 257 5.10 -4.96 -33.79
N TRP A 258 5.54 -6.22 -33.90
CA TRP A 258 5.66 -6.91 -35.17
C TRP A 258 4.85 -8.21 -35.21
N PRO A 259 4.35 -8.62 -36.39
CA PRO A 259 3.76 -9.93 -36.58
C PRO A 259 4.81 -11.05 -36.50
N ASP A 260 4.34 -12.31 -36.44
CA ASP A 260 5.19 -13.49 -36.26
C ASP A 260 6.32 -13.61 -37.29
N ALA A 261 6.05 -13.29 -38.56
CA ALA A 261 7.03 -13.43 -39.64
C ALA A 261 8.22 -12.48 -39.45
N GLU A 262 7.92 -11.20 -39.15
CA GLU A 262 8.88 -10.16 -38.83
C GLU A 262 9.62 -10.48 -37.52
N CYS A 263 8.93 -10.95 -36.50
CA CYS A 263 9.54 -11.40 -35.24
C CYS A 263 10.57 -12.52 -35.47
N ILE A 264 10.21 -13.53 -36.26
CA ILE A 264 11.12 -14.63 -36.63
C ILE A 264 12.33 -14.07 -37.36
N GLN A 265 12.13 -13.17 -38.32
CA GLN A 265 13.23 -12.57 -39.08
C GLN A 265 14.22 -11.81 -38.18
N ILE A 266 13.72 -11.01 -37.24
CA ILE A 266 14.54 -10.27 -36.28
C ILE A 266 15.32 -11.26 -35.39
N LEU A 267 14.65 -12.25 -34.81
CA LEU A 267 15.26 -13.23 -33.91
C LEU A 267 16.27 -14.13 -34.62
N GLU A 268 16.05 -14.47 -35.89
CA GLU A 268 17.03 -15.17 -36.71
C GLU A 268 18.29 -14.34 -36.94
N ASN A 269 18.14 -13.04 -37.19
CA ASN A 269 19.28 -12.13 -37.35
C ASN A 269 20.07 -11.99 -36.04
N VAL A 270 19.39 -11.85 -34.89
CA VAL A 270 20.05 -11.90 -33.57
C VAL A 270 20.78 -13.23 -33.37
N ARG A 271 20.13 -14.36 -33.67
CA ARG A 271 20.73 -15.70 -33.57
C ARG A 271 22.02 -15.83 -34.40
N LYS A 272 22.08 -15.24 -35.60
CA LYS A 272 23.29 -15.26 -36.45
C LYS A 272 24.47 -14.51 -35.81
N ALA A 273 24.19 -13.50 -35.00
CA ALA A 273 25.22 -12.72 -34.29
C ALA A 273 25.72 -13.39 -33.00
N MET A 274 24.88 -14.23 -32.37
CA MET A 274 25.16 -14.84 -31.07
C MET A 274 26.29 -15.89 -31.12
N GLY A 275 27.20 -15.81 -30.15
CA GLY A 275 28.16 -16.87 -29.83
C GLY A 275 27.56 -17.93 -28.90
N SER A 276 28.33 -18.98 -28.60
CA SER A 276 27.86 -20.12 -27.78
C SER A 276 27.52 -19.75 -26.32
N GLN A 277 28.06 -18.63 -25.82
CA GLN A 277 27.81 -18.11 -24.47
C GLN A 277 26.89 -16.89 -24.45
N SER A 278 26.51 -16.37 -25.63
CA SER A 278 25.62 -15.21 -25.74
C SER A 278 24.23 -15.51 -25.21
N ARG A 279 23.57 -14.48 -24.67
CA ARG A 279 22.19 -14.55 -24.19
C ARG A 279 21.36 -13.47 -24.87
N LEU A 280 20.13 -13.82 -25.27
CA LEU A 280 19.12 -12.85 -25.67
C LEU A 280 18.15 -12.65 -24.50
N LEU A 281 17.98 -11.40 -24.09
CA LEU A 281 17.04 -10.94 -23.08
C LEU A 281 15.95 -10.13 -23.77
N VAL A 282 14.71 -10.61 -23.73
CA VAL A 282 13.54 -9.91 -24.29
C VAL A 282 12.66 -9.43 -23.16
N ARG A 283 12.34 -8.13 -23.17
CA ARG A 283 11.44 -7.50 -22.22
C ARG A 283 10.27 -6.88 -22.93
N ASP A 284 9.13 -7.57 -22.83
CA ASP A 284 7.87 -7.17 -23.43
C ASP A 284 6.71 -7.43 -22.47
N PHE A 285 5.56 -6.83 -22.75
CA PHE A 285 4.34 -7.12 -21.99
C PHE A 285 3.91 -8.57 -22.25
N SER A 286 3.91 -9.39 -21.19
CA SER A 286 3.30 -10.71 -21.25
C SER A 286 1.80 -10.58 -20.98
N LEU A 287 0.94 -11.14 -21.85
CA LEU A 287 -0.52 -11.15 -21.67
C LEU A 287 -0.96 -11.66 -20.27
N ASN A 288 -0.12 -12.44 -19.59
CA ASN A 288 -0.37 -12.95 -18.24
C ASN A 288 -0.31 -11.88 -17.13
N SER A 289 0.26 -10.69 -17.38
CA SER A 289 0.31 -9.60 -16.39
C SER A 289 -1.03 -8.87 -16.21
N MET A 290 -2.04 -9.19 -17.03
CA MET A 290 -3.34 -8.51 -17.09
C MET A 290 -4.50 -9.31 -16.45
N ILE A 291 -4.22 -10.51 -15.90
CA ILE A 291 -5.23 -11.33 -15.22
C ILE A 291 -5.26 -10.96 -13.73
N ASP A 292 -6.45 -10.64 -13.19
CA ASP A 292 -6.62 -10.41 -11.76
C ASP A 292 -6.26 -11.69 -10.99
N ARG A 293 -5.39 -11.57 -9.99
CA ARG A 293 -4.83 -12.71 -9.27
C ARG A 293 -5.89 -13.53 -8.53
N SER A 294 -7.05 -12.94 -8.27
CA SER A 294 -8.19 -13.61 -7.63
C SER A 294 -8.95 -14.56 -8.57
N ASP A 295 -8.88 -14.32 -9.89
CA ASP A 295 -9.55 -15.12 -10.92
C ASP A 295 -8.73 -16.35 -11.36
N VAL A 296 -7.54 -16.55 -10.78
CA VAL A 296 -6.69 -17.72 -11.04
C VAL A 296 -7.16 -18.91 -10.20
N HIS A 297 -8.24 -19.57 -10.63
CA HIS A 297 -8.69 -20.87 -10.12
C HIS A 297 -8.64 -21.94 -11.21
N VAL A 298 -8.33 -23.18 -10.85
CA VAL A 298 -8.17 -24.29 -11.82
C VAL A 298 -8.77 -25.56 -11.25
N ASP A 299 -9.75 -26.12 -11.97
CA ASP A 299 -10.08 -27.54 -11.89
C ASP A 299 -9.11 -28.32 -12.78
N LEU A 300 -8.44 -29.32 -12.21
CA LEU A 300 -7.49 -30.14 -12.95
C LEU A 300 -8.26 -31.12 -13.86
N ASP A 301 -7.93 -31.11 -15.15
CA ASP A 301 -8.37 -32.15 -16.09
C ASP A 301 -7.97 -33.52 -15.52
N ASN A 302 -8.96 -34.41 -15.38
CA ASN A 302 -8.74 -35.77 -14.94
C ASN A 302 -8.78 -36.74 -16.14
N VAL A 303 -8.64 -38.04 -15.88
CA VAL A 303 -8.58 -39.05 -16.95
C VAL A 303 -9.88 -39.11 -17.78
N GLN A 304 -11.01 -38.68 -17.21
CA GLN A 304 -12.31 -38.58 -17.87
C GLN A 304 -12.34 -37.42 -18.85
N ASP A 305 -11.70 -36.29 -18.53
CA ASP A 305 -11.57 -35.15 -19.45
C ASP A 305 -10.65 -35.48 -20.63
N LEU A 306 -9.58 -36.23 -20.37
CA LEU A 306 -8.75 -36.81 -21.44
C LEU A 306 -9.57 -37.76 -22.33
N ALA A 307 -10.34 -38.68 -21.72
CA ALA A 307 -11.17 -39.63 -22.46
C ALA A 307 -12.24 -38.89 -23.29
N HIS A 308 -12.88 -37.89 -22.70
CA HIS A 308 -13.88 -37.06 -23.37
C HIS A 308 -13.26 -36.36 -24.59
N ASN A 309 -12.11 -35.70 -24.42
CA ASN A 309 -11.41 -35.02 -25.52
C ASN A 309 -10.94 -35.99 -26.62
N LEU A 310 -10.45 -37.17 -26.25
CA LEU A 310 -10.04 -38.21 -27.21
C LEU A 310 -11.22 -38.75 -28.02
N LEU A 311 -12.40 -38.91 -27.38
CA LEU A 311 -13.65 -39.31 -28.02
C LEU A 311 -14.22 -38.19 -28.90
N LEU A 312 -14.19 -36.95 -28.44
CA LEU A 312 -14.62 -35.78 -29.20
C LEU A 312 -13.78 -35.61 -30.47
N ARG A 313 -12.45 -35.68 -30.36
CA ARG A 313 -11.53 -35.65 -31.50
C ARG A 313 -11.71 -36.84 -32.43
N GLN A 314 -12.03 -38.03 -31.90
CA GLN A 314 -12.35 -39.21 -32.71
C GLN A 314 -13.62 -39.00 -33.55
N ARG A 315 -14.66 -38.39 -32.96
CA ARG A 315 -15.90 -38.05 -33.68
C ARG A 315 -15.65 -37.01 -34.77
N LEU A 316 -14.84 -35.99 -34.49
CA LEU A 316 -14.59 -34.89 -35.41
C LEU A 316 -13.62 -35.22 -36.55
N ARG A 317 -12.63 -36.11 -36.32
CA ARG A 317 -11.52 -36.33 -37.29
C ARG A 317 -11.17 -37.81 -37.56
N GLY A 318 -12.00 -38.77 -37.12
CA GLY A 318 -11.79 -40.20 -37.37
C GLY A 318 -10.69 -40.85 -36.53
N LYS A 319 -10.13 -41.98 -36.99
CA LYS A 319 -9.08 -42.77 -36.32
C LYS A 319 -7.70 -42.64 -37.00
N PRO A 320 -6.98 -41.51 -36.89
CA PRO A 320 -5.56 -41.49 -37.25
C PRO A 320 -4.72 -42.21 -36.18
N SER A 321 -3.53 -42.71 -36.56
CA SER A 321 -2.51 -43.23 -35.64
C SER A 321 -2.16 -42.18 -34.58
N ARG A 322 -2.16 -42.57 -33.30
CA ARG A 322 -1.94 -41.64 -32.18
C ARG A 322 -0.64 -41.99 -31.45
N TRP A 323 0.13 -40.97 -31.15
CA TRP A 323 1.37 -41.08 -30.37
C TRP A 323 1.12 -40.44 -29.00
N LEU A 324 1.26 -41.22 -27.93
CA LEU A 324 1.22 -40.72 -26.57
C LEU A 324 2.66 -40.52 -26.10
N PHE A 325 3.13 -39.27 -26.07
CA PHE A 325 4.43 -38.95 -25.51
C PHE A 325 4.33 -38.91 -23.99
N LYS A 326 4.90 -39.92 -23.32
CA LYS A 326 5.14 -39.86 -21.89
C LYS A 326 6.57 -39.36 -21.67
N SER A 327 6.71 -38.09 -21.30
CA SER A 327 7.97 -37.53 -20.82
C SER A 327 8.09 -37.83 -19.34
N ASP A 328 9.18 -38.48 -18.91
CA ASP A 328 9.72 -38.14 -17.60
C ASP A 328 10.60 -36.89 -17.76
N VAL A 329 10.81 -36.15 -16.69
CA VAL A 329 11.73 -35.01 -16.60
C VAL A 329 11.30 -33.68 -17.26
N SER A 330 11.33 -32.66 -16.40
CA SER A 330 11.05 -31.22 -16.52
C SER A 330 11.64 -30.42 -17.71
N MET A 331 12.40 -31.03 -18.62
CA MET A 331 13.14 -30.31 -19.68
C MET A 331 12.41 -30.27 -21.04
N ALA A 332 11.43 -31.16 -21.27
CA ALA A 332 10.65 -31.18 -22.50
C ALA A 332 9.67 -29.99 -22.64
N TYR A 333 9.37 -29.29 -21.53
CA TYR A 333 8.41 -28.17 -21.46
C TYR A 333 8.87 -26.87 -22.14
N ARG A 334 10.06 -26.83 -22.72
CA ARG A 334 10.66 -25.59 -23.28
C ARG A 334 10.54 -25.43 -24.80
N ARG A 335 9.85 -26.32 -25.54
CA ARG A 335 9.90 -26.31 -27.01
C ARG A 335 8.57 -26.39 -27.78
N LEU A 336 7.40 -26.21 -27.15
CA LEU A 336 6.11 -26.17 -27.87
C LEU A 336 5.16 -25.12 -27.29
N PRO A 337 4.24 -24.55 -28.11
CA PRO A 337 3.33 -23.50 -27.68
C PRO A 337 2.20 -24.14 -26.86
N MET A 338 2.10 -23.84 -25.57
CA MET A 338 1.05 -24.43 -24.72
C MET A 338 0.44 -23.46 -23.70
N HIS A 339 -0.81 -23.81 -23.41
CA HIS A 339 -1.92 -23.12 -22.74
C HIS A 339 -1.72 -22.82 -21.23
N PRO A 340 -2.45 -21.85 -20.63
CA PRO A 340 -2.10 -21.10 -19.39
C PRO A 340 -2.00 -21.79 -18.02
N LEU A 341 -2.21 -23.10 -17.88
CA LEU A 341 -2.27 -23.72 -16.54
C LEU A 341 -0.90 -24.10 -15.93
N TRP A 342 0.21 -23.84 -16.61
CA TRP A 342 1.49 -24.51 -16.33
C TRP A 342 2.63 -23.68 -15.72
N GLN A 343 2.43 -22.40 -15.38
CA GLN A 343 3.49 -21.54 -14.79
C GLN A 343 3.57 -21.56 -13.23
N VAL A 344 2.76 -22.35 -12.54
CA VAL A 344 2.41 -22.12 -11.10
C VAL A 344 3.54 -22.38 -10.09
N LYS A 345 4.70 -22.97 -10.46
CA LYS A 345 5.69 -23.35 -9.43
C LYS A 345 6.58 -22.21 -8.90
N GLN A 346 6.67 -21.05 -9.57
CA GLN A 346 7.53 -19.94 -9.12
C GLN A 346 6.80 -18.83 -8.34
N VAL A 347 5.48 -18.68 -8.47
CA VAL A 347 4.70 -17.59 -7.83
C VAL A 347 4.37 -17.87 -6.35
N ILE A 348 4.45 -19.13 -5.91
CA ILE A 348 4.08 -19.52 -4.54
C ILE A 348 4.96 -18.84 -3.50
N THR A 349 6.26 -18.66 -3.76
CA THR A 349 7.18 -18.07 -2.78
C THR A 349 6.94 -16.58 -2.57
N GLU A 350 6.78 -15.80 -3.64
CA GLU A 350 6.52 -14.35 -3.53
C GLU A 350 5.16 -14.05 -2.92
N ARG A 351 4.13 -14.83 -3.27
CA ARG A 351 2.80 -14.75 -2.63
C ARG A 351 2.89 -15.09 -1.15
N LEU A 352 3.59 -16.15 -0.76
CA LEU A 352 3.78 -16.47 0.65
C LEU A 352 4.54 -15.37 1.40
N LEU A 353 5.52 -14.73 0.75
CA LEU A 353 6.25 -13.60 1.35
C LEU A 353 5.35 -12.37 1.53
N GLN A 354 4.53 -12.03 0.54
CA GLN A 354 3.59 -10.90 0.60
C GLN A 354 2.45 -11.15 1.62
N GLU A 355 1.81 -12.32 1.57
CA GLU A 355 0.77 -12.71 2.53
C GLU A 355 1.33 -12.76 3.95
N ARG A 356 2.54 -13.29 4.12
CA ARG A 356 3.24 -13.24 5.41
C ARG A 356 3.50 -11.80 5.83
N ALA A 357 3.91 -10.90 4.94
CA ALA A 357 4.14 -9.50 5.28
C ALA A 357 2.84 -8.79 5.71
N ILE A 358 1.72 -9.02 5.01
CA ILE A 358 0.40 -8.48 5.35
C ILE A 358 -0.10 -9.06 6.68
N ALA A 359 0.04 -10.37 6.89
CA ALA A 359 -0.34 -11.04 8.13
C ALA A 359 0.50 -10.56 9.32
N LEU A 360 1.83 -10.42 9.15
CA LEU A 360 2.72 -9.87 10.16
C LEU A 360 2.41 -8.39 10.45
N GLY A 361 2.10 -7.60 9.43
CA GLY A 361 1.68 -6.20 9.58
C GLY A 361 0.33 -6.05 10.30
N SER A 362 -0.58 -7.00 10.10
CA SER A 362 -1.89 -7.04 10.76
C SER A 362 -1.83 -7.62 12.18
N ALA A 363 -0.75 -8.31 12.54
CA ALA A 363 -0.58 -8.91 13.87
C ALA A 363 -0.31 -7.87 14.97
N ILE A 364 0.05 -6.64 14.62
CA ILE A 364 0.41 -5.58 15.58
C ILE A 364 -0.48 -4.36 15.36
N ASP A 365 -1.09 -3.89 16.44
CA ASP A 365 -1.89 -2.67 16.40
C ASP A 365 -1.06 -1.44 15.99
N PRO A 366 -1.58 -0.52 15.15
CA PRO A 366 -0.84 0.69 14.74
C PRO A 366 -0.27 1.50 15.91
N SER A 367 -0.98 1.58 17.04
CA SER A 367 -0.49 2.26 18.26
C SER A 367 0.72 1.55 18.90
N SER A 368 0.77 0.22 18.78
CA SER A 368 1.91 -0.59 19.23
C SER A 368 3.10 -0.45 18.29
N HIS A 369 2.87 -0.31 16.98
CA HIS A 369 3.92 -0.04 16.00
C HIS A 369 4.65 1.28 16.30
N ILE A 370 3.91 2.38 16.55
CA ILE A 370 4.47 3.68 16.92
C ILE A 370 5.35 3.57 18.19
N THR A 371 4.86 2.82 19.18
CA THR A 371 5.60 2.58 20.43
C THR A 371 6.90 1.82 20.16
N TYR A 372 6.87 0.79 19.31
CA TYR A 372 8.05 0.00 18.96
C TYR A 372 9.06 0.78 18.12
N THR A 373 8.60 1.65 17.22
CA THR A 373 9.48 2.59 16.51
C THR A 373 10.21 3.52 17.50
N SER A 374 9.51 4.03 18.51
CA SER A 374 10.16 4.83 19.57
C SER A 374 11.19 4.03 20.36
N HIS A 375 10.91 2.76 20.68
CA HIS A 375 11.87 1.88 21.33
C HIS A 375 13.12 1.65 20.48
N LEU A 376 12.95 1.40 19.17
CA LEU A 376 14.06 1.25 18.24
C LEU A 376 14.91 2.52 18.17
N GLN A 377 14.28 3.69 18.02
CA GLN A 377 15.00 4.97 17.96
C GLN A 377 15.81 5.24 19.23
N SER A 378 15.27 4.89 20.41
CA SER A 378 16.01 4.96 21.67
C SER A 378 17.25 4.07 21.66
N TYR A 379 17.16 2.85 21.12
CA TYR A 379 18.28 1.93 21.00
C TYR A 379 19.33 2.40 19.97
N LEU A 380 18.91 2.88 18.81
CA LEU A 380 19.81 3.46 17.79
C LEU A 380 20.55 4.68 18.34
N THR A 381 19.84 5.52 19.11
CA THR A 381 20.44 6.68 19.77
C THR A 381 21.48 6.26 20.81
N PHE A 382 21.19 5.25 21.62
CA PHE A 382 22.15 4.65 22.54
C PHE A 382 23.40 4.13 21.80
N CYS A 383 23.23 3.37 20.72
CA CYS A 383 24.35 2.85 19.95
C CYS A 383 25.22 3.99 19.39
N LYS A 384 24.57 5.02 18.84
CA LYS A 384 25.25 6.21 18.31
C LYS A 384 26.03 6.98 19.39
N ILE A 385 25.43 7.21 20.56
CA ILE A 385 26.07 7.96 21.66
C ILE A 385 27.29 7.22 22.20
N HIS A 386 27.24 5.90 22.28
CA HIS A 386 28.27 5.08 22.90
C HIS A 386 29.23 4.42 21.90
N GLY A 387 29.08 4.68 20.60
CA GLY A 387 29.91 4.09 19.54
C GLY A 387 29.75 2.58 19.39
N PHE A 388 28.61 2.03 19.80
CA PHE A 388 28.31 0.61 19.62
C PHE A 388 27.77 0.32 18.22
N ASP A 389 28.05 -0.90 17.74
CA ASP A 389 27.40 -1.44 16.56
C ASP A 389 25.88 -1.57 16.80
N ILE A 390 25.08 -1.35 15.76
CA ILE A 390 23.62 -1.44 15.82
C ILE A 390 23.17 -2.90 16.06
N ASN A 391 24.01 -3.89 15.75
CA ASN A 391 23.75 -5.30 15.97
C ASN A 391 23.42 -5.60 17.46
N PRO A 392 22.20 -6.05 17.78
CA PRO A 392 21.76 -6.30 19.14
C PRO A 392 22.27 -7.65 19.65
N THR A 393 23.51 -7.64 20.14
CA THR A 393 24.14 -8.77 20.84
C THR A 393 23.67 -8.85 22.29
N PRO A 394 23.87 -9.98 23.00
CA PRO A 394 23.59 -10.08 24.43
C PRO A 394 24.27 -8.97 25.25
N ASP A 395 25.51 -8.62 24.92
CA ASP A 395 26.26 -7.55 25.60
C ASP A 395 25.67 -6.18 25.31
N THR A 396 25.45 -5.83 24.05
CA THR A 396 24.87 -4.52 23.67
C THR A 396 23.48 -4.34 24.28
N LEU A 397 22.64 -5.37 24.26
CA LEU A 397 21.32 -5.34 24.90
C LEU A 397 21.42 -5.25 26.43
N SER A 398 22.40 -5.92 27.05
CA SER A 398 22.65 -5.84 28.49
C SER A 398 23.09 -4.42 28.90
N PHE A 399 24.01 -3.80 28.15
CA PHE A 399 24.41 -2.42 28.37
C PHE A 399 23.25 -1.45 28.16
N TYR A 400 22.45 -1.66 27.13
CA TYR A 400 21.24 -0.87 26.90
C TYR A 400 20.25 -0.99 28.07
N VAL A 401 20.09 -2.17 28.68
CA VAL A 401 19.25 -2.34 29.88
C VAL A 401 19.76 -1.47 31.01
N VAL A 402 21.06 -1.51 31.30
CA VAL A 402 21.66 -0.70 32.37
C VAL A 402 21.46 0.79 32.09
N PHE A 403 21.76 1.22 30.87
CA PHE A 403 21.58 2.62 30.43
C PHE A 403 20.13 3.07 30.63
N MET A 404 19.16 2.35 30.07
CA MET A 404 17.75 2.74 30.15
C MET A 404 17.21 2.71 31.57
N CYS A 405 17.67 1.81 32.44
CA CYS A 405 17.22 1.78 33.84
C CYS A 405 17.62 3.03 34.65
N HIS A 406 18.56 3.84 34.18
CA HIS A 406 18.87 5.14 34.78
C HIS A 406 17.90 6.24 34.33
N HIS A 407 17.24 6.06 33.17
CA HIS A 407 16.35 7.05 32.58
C HIS A 407 14.86 6.71 32.77
N ILE A 408 14.52 5.42 32.89
CA ILE A 408 13.16 4.93 33.07
C ILE A 408 13.10 3.78 34.09
N GLN A 409 11.89 3.50 34.55
CA GLN A 409 11.64 2.39 35.48
C GLN A 409 12.11 1.04 34.89
N PRO A 410 12.90 0.22 35.61
CA PRO A 410 13.46 -1.04 35.10
C PRO A 410 12.42 -2.01 34.52
N ARG A 411 11.23 -2.06 35.11
CA ARG A 411 10.10 -2.87 34.61
C ARG A 411 9.63 -2.48 33.20
N SER A 412 9.82 -1.23 32.80
CA SER A 412 9.43 -0.72 31.48
C SER A 412 10.46 -1.10 30.40
N VAL A 413 11.73 -1.28 30.78
CA VAL A 413 12.82 -1.62 29.86
C VAL A 413 12.56 -2.97 29.15
N GLY A 414 11.90 -3.91 29.83
CA GLY A 414 11.49 -5.18 29.20
C GLY A 414 10.55 -5.00 28.00
N GLN A 415 9.73 -3.93 27.98
CA GLN A 415 8.88 -3.59 26.83
C GLN A 415 9.68 -2.94 25.70
N TYR A 416 10.69 -2.13 26.04
CA TYR A 416 11.62 -1.56 25.05
C TYR A 416 12.35 -2.65 24.29
N LEU A 417 12.91 -3.62 25.01
CA LEU A 417 13.54 -4.80 24.41
C LEU A 417 12.58 -5.58 23.50
N SER A 418 11.27 -5.58 23.78
CA SER A 418 10.28 -6.24 22.91
C SER A 418 10.02 -5.49 21.62
N GLY A 419 9.95 -4.16 21.69
CA GLY A 419 9.81 -3.35 20.49
C GLY A 419 11.05 -3.41 19.61
N ILE A 420 12.24 -3.33 20.21
CA ILE A 420 13.52 -3.45 19.50
C ILE A 420 13.62 -4.83 18.84
N ALA A 421 13.37 -5.90 19.60
CA ALA A 421 13.39 -7.26 19.08
C ALA A 421 12.45 -7.43 17.88
N ASN A 422 11.22 -6.92 17.99
CA ASN A 422 10.24 -7.02 16.91
C ASN A 422 10.64 -6.24 15.65
N GLN A 423 11.18 -5.03 15.78
CA GLN A 423 11.53 -4.19 14.63
C GLN A 423 12.80 -4.68 13.91
N LEU A 424 13.76 -5.23 14.65
CA LEU A 424 15.07 -5.62 14.10
C LEU A 424 15.19 -7.11 13.73
N GLU A 425 14.22 -7.95 14.06
CA GLU A 425 14.25 -9.40 13.81
C GLU A 425 14.45 -9.78 12.35
N HIS A 426 13.94 -8.99 11.41
CA HIS A 426 14.12 -9.23 9.97
C HIS A 426 15.57 -9.04 9.50
N LEU A 427 16.35 -8.18 10.18
CA LEU A 427 17.76 -7.93 9.89
C LEU A 427 18.69 -8.79 10.75
N TYR A 428 18.26 -9.10 11.97
CA TYR A 428 19.05 -9.82 12.96
C TYR A 428 18.26 -11.02 13.50
N PRO A 429 18.29 -12.19 12.81
CA PRO A 429 17.45 -13.35 13.13
C PRO A 429 17.62 -13.89 14.56
N HIS A 430 18.79 -13.66 15.18
CA HIS A 430 19.11 -14.14 16.53
C HIS A 430 18.69 -13.19 17.66
N ILE A 431 18.09 -12.03 17.34
CA ILE A 431 17.78 -10.99 18.32
C ILE A 431 16.89 -11.46 19.47
N ARG A 432 15.93 -12.35 19.21
CA ARG A 432 15.05 -12.89 20.26
C ARG A 432 15.80 -13.79 21.22
N THR A 433 16.70 -14.62 20.71
CA THR A 433 17.59 -15.46 21.51
C THR A 433 18.53 -14.60 22.34
N ASN A 434 19.10 -13.54 21.75
CA ASN A 434 19.98 -12.59 22.44
C ASN A 434 19.25 -11.85 23.57
N ARG A 435 18.03 -11.38 23.30
CA ARG A 435 17.16 -10.70 24.27
C ARG A 435 16.75 -11.61 25.42
N SER A 436 16.56 -12.91 25.17
CA SER A 436 16.22 -13.92 26.18
C SER A 436 17.44 -14.58 26.82
N SER A 437 18.66 -14.14 26.48
CA SER A 437 19.88 -14.70 27.04
C SER A 437 19.95 -14.55 28.56
N ALA A 438 20.70 -15.45 29.20
CA ALA A 438 20.93 -15.40 30.64
C ALA A 438 21.53 -14.06 31.08
N LEU A 439 22.42 -13.48 30.26
CA LEU A 439 23.05 -12.19 30.53
C LEU A 439 21.99 -11.08 30.61
N VAL A 440 21.21 -10.86 29.54
CA VAL A 440 20.20 -9.80 29.49
C VAL A 440 19.13 -9.97 30.58
N THR A 441 18.67 -11.21 30.79
CA THR A 441 17.64 -11.51 31.79
C THR A 441 18.14 -11.26 33.21
N ARG A 442 19.38 -11.66 33.54
CA ARG A 442 19.99 -11.40 34.85
C ARG A 442 20.26 -9.91 35.07
N THR A 443 20.70 -9.19 34.04
CA THR A 443 20.88 -7.73 34.10
C THR A 443 19.56 -7.04 34.40
N LEU A 444 18.49 -7.38 33.69
CA LEU A 444 17.15 -6.82 33.93
C LEU A 444 16.64 -7.16 35.35
N ALA A 445 16.84 -8.39 35.82
CA ALA A 445 16.47 -8.79 37.18
C ALA A 445 17.28 -8.01 38.24
N GLY A 446 18.58 -7.82 38.01
CA GLY A 446 19.45 -7.02 38.87
C GLY A 446 19.02 -5.56 38.93
N CYS A 447 18.74 -4.93 37.78
CA CYS A 447 18.24 -3.56 37.72
C CYS A 447 16.88 -3.41 38.42
N ASN A 448 15.96 -4.37 38.28
CA ASN A 448 14.69 -4.36 39.01
C ASN A 448 14.89 -4.41 40.53
N LYS A 449 15.87 -5.18 41.02
CA LYS A 449 16.19 -5.24 42.46
C LYS A 449 16.88 -3.97 42.98
N ARG A 450 17.75 -3.36 42.16
CA ARG A 450 18.57 -2.20 42.56
C ARG A 450 17.85 -0.85 42.43
N LEU A 451 17.06 -0.70 41.36
CA LEU A 451 16.48 0.59 40.93
C LEU A 451 14.95 0.54 40.83
N GLY A 452 14.33 -0.62 41.03
CA GLY A 452 12.89 -0.76 40.95
C GLY A 452 12.18 -0.09 42.13
N SER A 453 11.11 0.65 41.84
CA SER A 453 10.20 1.18 42.85
C SER A 453 8.85 0.44 42.84
N GLY A 454 8.12 0.53 43.95
CA GLY A 454 6.78 -0.04 44.08
C GLY A 454 5.80 0.47 43.02
N VAL A 455 4.80 -0.33 42.68
CA VAL A 455 3.78 0.07 41.68
C VAL A 455 2.78 1.04 42.31
N THR A 456 2.94 2.34 42.07
CA THR A 456 1.88 3.33 42.35
C THR A 456 0.76 3.16 41.34
N ARG A 457 -0.41 2.70 41.79
CA ARG A 457 -1.60 2.51 40.95
C ARG A 457 -2.56 3.68 41.14
N LYS A 458 -3.42 3.89 40.15
CA LYS A 458 -4.55 4.83 40.29
C LYS A 458 -5.58 4.22 41.23
N ASP A 459 -6.22 5.07 42.03
CA ASP A 459 -7.27 4.64 42.95
C ASP A 459 -8.48 4.14 42.16
N PRO A 460 -9.22 3.12 42.64
CA PRO A 460 -10.46 2.69 42.01
C PRO A 460 -11.53 3.77 42.15
N LEU A 461 -12.33 3.98 41.11
CA LEU A 461 -13.53 4.82 41.23
C LEU A 461 -14.57 4.12 42.12
N THR A 462 -15.34 4.86 42.90
CA THR A 462 -16.39 4.35 43.80
C THR A 462 -17.79 4.72 43.32
N LEU A 463 -18.83 4.17 43.95
CA LEU A 463 -20.22 4.58 43.69
C LEU A 463 -20.49 6.01 44.16
N ASP A 464 -19.91 6.43 45.28
CA ASP A 464 -20.03 7.80 45.80
C ASP A 464 -19.43 8.82 44.83
N ASP A 465 -18.33 8.45 44.18
CA ASP A 465 -17.74 9.27 43.10
C ASP A 465 -18.72 9.44 41.92
N LEU A 466 -19.43 8.37 41.54
CA LEU A 466 -20.44 8.44 40.47
C LEU A 466 -21.63 9.32 40.87
N LEU A 467 -22.09 9.22 42.12
CA LEU A 467 -23.16 10.05 42.68
C LEU A 467 -22.77 11.53 42.73
N ALA A 468 -21.53 11.82 43.12
CA ALA A 468 -21.01 13.18 43.11
C ALA A 468 -21.06 13.79 41.70
N PHE A 469 -20.81 13.01 40.65
CA PHE A 469 -20.93 13.49 39.27
C PHE A 469 -22.38 13.68 38.81
N SER A 470 -23.30 12.78 39.17
CA SER A 470 -24.72 12.85 38.74
C SER A 470 -25.50 13.98 39.44
N SER A 471 -25.32 14.15 40.75
CA SER A 471 -26.02 15.15 41.57
C SER A 471 -25.79 16.60 41.15
N HIS A 472 -24.61 16.91 40.60
CA HIS A 472 -24.22 18.27 40.23
C HIS A 472 -24.75 18.73 38.85
N ALA A 473 -25.42 17.85 38.10
CA ALA A 473 -25.91 18.13 36.77
C ALA A 473 -27.43 18.37 36.78
N ARG A 474 -27.89 19.40 37.50
CA ARG A 474 -29.33 19.76 37.60
C ARG A 474 -29.97 19.98 36.22
N ASP A 475 -29.21 20.50 35.26
CA ASP A 475 -29.60 20.57 33.85
C ASP A 475 -28.39 20.27 32.94
N PRO A 476 -28.14 18.99 32.61
CA PRO A 476 -26.90 18.58 31.94
C PRO A 476 -26.91 19.01 30.47
N THR A 477 -25.79 19.61 30.02
CA THR A 477 -25.56 19.82 28.58
C THR A 477 -25.39 18.48 27.86
N HIS A 478 -25.44 18.49 26.52
CA HIS A 478 -25.18 17.29 25.72
C HIS A 478 -23.83 16.65 26.04
N ASP A 479 -22.78 17.46 26.22
CA ASP A 479 -21.44 16.98 26.57
C ASP A 479 -21.36 16.44 28.00
N ASP A 480 -22.19 16.94 28.92
CA ASP A 480 -22.29 16.40 30.29
C ASP A 480 -22.97 15.03 30.27
N LEU A 481 -24.04 14.88 29.48
CA LEU A 481 -24.69 13.59 29.24
C LEU A 481 -23.74 12.58 28.60
N LEU A 482 -22.93 13.01 27.62
CA LEU A 482 -21.89 12.19 26.99
C LEU A 482 -20.85 11.74 28.02
N PHE A 483 -20.32 12.69 28.80
CA PHE A 483 -19.31 12.41 29.82
C PHE A 483 -19.83 11.40 30.86
N LEU A 484 -21.02 11.62 31.40
CA LEU A 484 -21.66 10.71 32.35
C LEU A 484 -21.91 9.33 31.74
N SER A 485 -22.35 9.27 30.48
CA SER A 485 -22.58 8.00 29.79
C SER A 485 -21.29 7.20 29.60
N ILE A 486 -20.20 7.86 29.21
CA ILE A 486 -18.87 7.22 29.09
C ILE A 486 -18.35 6.80 30.48
N LEU A 487 -18.55 7.61 31.51
CA LEU A 487 -18.16 7.31 32.88
C LEU A 487 -18.87 6.06 33.41
N PHE A 488 -20.19 5.99 33.27
CA PHE A 488 -21.02 4.89 33.73
C PHE A 488 -20.81 3.62 32.90
N CYS A 489 -20.73 3.73 31.56
CA CYS A 489 -20.36 2.59 30.71
C CYS A 489 -18.95 2.09 31.04
N GLY A 490 -18.01 3.01 31.27
CA GLY A 490 -16.66 2.76 31.77
C GLY A 490 -16.65 1.86 33.00
N PHE A 491 -17.47 2.22 33.97
CA PHE A 491 -17.57 1.54 35.26
C PHE A 491 -18.33 0.22 35.17
N PHE A 492 -19.61 0.23 34.76
CA PHE A 492 -20.46 -0.96 34.78
C PHE A 492 -20.17 -1.94 33.64
N GLY A 493 -19.65 -1.45 32.50
CA GLY A 493 -19.21 -2.29 31.38
C GLY A 493 -17.74 -2.73 31.46
N LEU A 494 -17.02 -2.36 32.53
CA LEU A 494 -15.60 -2.67 32.75
C LEU A 494 -14.69 -2.29 31.56
N HIS A 495 -14.98 -1.14 30.93
CA HIS A 495 -14.26 -0.67 29.75
C HIS A 495 -12.91 -0.05 30.09
N ARG A 496 -11.93 -0.24 29.19
CA ARG A 496 -10.79 0.69 29.15
C ARG A 496 -11.29 2.00 28.56
N LEU A 497 -10.84 3.14 29.08
CA LEU A 497 -11.26 4.44 28.55
C LEU A 497 -11.07 4.55 27.02
N GLY A 498 -9.97 4.01 26.49
CA GLY A 498 -9.69 4.01 25.05
C GLY A 498 -10.68 3.21 24.18
N GLU A 499 -11.54 2.38 24.78
CA GLU A 499 -12.63 1.66 24.08
C GLU A 499 -13.85 2.58 23.87
N LEU A 500 -13.94 3.69 24.61
CA LEU A 500 -15.08 4.63 24.59
C LEU A 500 -14.70 6.04 24.09
N THR A 501 -13.41 6.28 23.85
CA THR A 501 -12.88 7.59 23.43
C THR A 501 -12.04 7.47 22.17
N TRP A 502 -11.95 8.57 21.44
CA TRP A 502 -11.10 8.69 20.27
C TRP A 502 -9.64 8.94 20.65
N PRO A 503 -8.66 8.33 19.94
CA PRO A 503 -7.25 8.64 20.14
C PRO A 503 -6.94 10.12 19.94
N ASP A 504 -6.17 10.70 20.87
CA ASP A 504 -5.73 12.09 20.79
C ASP A 504 -4.88 12.34 19.52
N ARG A 505 -3.97 11.41 19.23
CA ARG A 505 -3.11 11.46 18.03
C ARG A 505 -3.86 10.95 16.80
N LEU A 506 -3.70 11.67 15.68
CA LEU A 506 -4.39 11.36 14.41
C LEU A 506 -3.97 10.02 13.79
N ASP A 507 -2.68 9.71 13.83
CA ASP A 507 -2.06 8.48 13.32
C ASP A 507 -2.52 7.19 14.03
N SER A 508 -3.11 7.33 15.22
CA SER A 508 -3.59 6.22 16.04
C SER A 508 -5.09 5.96 15.86
N ARG A 509 -5.78 6.76 15.04
CA ARG A 509 -7.24 6.67 14.83
C ARG A 509 -7.58 5.61 13.82
N ASP A 510 -8.56 4.77 14.15
CA ASP A 510 -9.03 3.68 13.30
C ASP A 510 -10.55 3.58 13.40
N TRP A 511 -11.23 3.84 12.28
CA TRP A 511 -12.69 3.83 12.19
C TRP A 511 -13.30 2.46 12.47
N ARG A 512 -12.53 1.38 12.30
CA ARG A 512 -12.96 0.01 12.63
C ARG A 512 -13.17 -0.19 14.13
N LYS A 513 -12.60 0.68 14.97
CA LYS A 513 -12.71 0.60 16.44
C LYS A 513 -13.84 1.45 17.01
N VAL A 514 -14.61 2.12 16.15
CA VAL A 514 -15.70 3.01 16.58
C VAL A 514 -16.92 2.19 16.95
N VAL A 515 -17.41 2.35 18.18
CA VAL A 515 -18.71 1.82 18.60
C VAL A 515 -19.81 2.50 17.78
N MET A 516 -20.55 1.70 17.02
CA MET A 516 -21.57 2.20 16.10
C MET A 516 -22.93 2.33 16.80
N ARG A 517 -23.62 3.45 16.57
CA ARG A 517 -24.97 3.70 17.08
C ARG A 517 -25.97 2.64 16.62
N THR A 518 -25.79 2.08 15.42
CA THR A 518 -26.65 1.02 14.86
C THR A 518 -26.60 -0.29 15.63
N THR A 519 -25.58 -0.50 16.46
CA THR A 519 -25.44 -1.71 17.27
C THR A 519 -26.12 -1.59 18.63
N VAL A 520 -26.63 -0.40 18.98
CA VAL A 520 -27.22 -0.11 20.29
C VAL A 520 -28.66 -0.58 20.33
N HIS A 521 -28.99 -1.43 21.30
CA HIS A 521 -30.36 -1.80 21.63
C HIS A 521 -30.70 -1.36 23.06
N VAL A 522 -31.89 -0.79 23.24
CA VAL A 522 -32.40 -0.37 24.56
C VAL A 522 -33.66 -1.17 24.84
N ALA A 523 -33.64 -1.94 25.92
CA ALA A 523 -34.79 -2.64 26.48
C ALA A 523 -35.25 -1.95 27.77
N MET A 524 -36.31 -2.47 28.40
CA MET A 524 -36.89 -1.88 29.62
C MET A 524 -35.88 -1.81 30.78
N ASP A 525 -35.10 -2.88 30.99
CA ASP A 525 -34.18 -3.01 32.13
C ASP A 525 -32.71 -3.15 31.72
N THR A 526 -32.39 -3.06 30.44
CA THR A 526 -31.00 -3.18 29.95
C THR A 526 -30.78 -2.33 28.72
N PHE A 527 -29.53 -1.96 28.46
CA PHE A 527 -29.10 -1.56 27.12
C PHE A 527 -27.84 -2.33 26.74
N ASP A 528 -27.65 -2.51 25.44
CA ASP A 528 -26.50 -3.20 24.89
C ASP A 528 -25.96 -2.53 23.64
N TYR A 529 -24.70 -2.80 23.32
CA TYR A 529 -24.04 -2.40 22.08
C TYR A 529 -22.87 -3.32 21.74
N ILE A 530 -22.41 -3.29 20.49
CA ILE A 530 -21.25 -4.06 20.06
C ILE A 530 -19.99 -3.21 20.22
N LEU A 531 -19.06 -3.67 21.05
CA LEU A 531 -17.70 -3.17 21.10
C LEU A 531 -16.90 -3.82 19.95
N PRO A 532 -16.45 -3.07 18.91
CA PRO A 532 -15.88 -3.67 17.70
C PRO A 532 -14.55 -4.40 17.91
N THR A 533 -13.78 -4.02 18.92
CA THR A 533 -12.50 -4.66 19.25
C THR A 533 -12.15 -4.45 20.71
N HIS A 534 -11.37 -5.37 21.27
CA HIS A 534 -10.66 -5.15 22.54
C HIS A 534 -9.33 -5.89 22.52
N LYS A 535 -8.43 -5.57 23.46
CA LYS A 535 -7.07 -6.15 23.54
C LYS A 535 -7.01 -7.68 23.68
N ALA A 536 -8.14 -8.33 23.92
CA ALA A 536 -8.23 -9.79 24.07
C ALA A 536 -8.99 -10.45 22.91
N ASP A 537 -9.48 -9.65 21.95
CA ASP A 537 -10.18 -10.12 20.76
C ASP A 537 -9.13 -10.48 19.71
N ARG A 538 -8.91 -11.79 19.53
CA ARG A 538 -7.92 -12.31 18.57
C ARG A 538 -8.48 -12.37 17.14
N PHE A 539 -9.80 -12.33 16.98
CA PHE A 539 -10.49 -12.62 15.73
C PHE A 539 -11.27 -11.41 15.17
N PHE A 540 -11.28 -10.28 15.88
CA PHE A 540 -12.01 -9.06 15.51
C PHE A 540 -13.52 -9.28 15.37
N GLU A 541 -14.07 -10.25 16.11
CA GLU A 541 -15.51 -10.57 16.07
C GLU A 541 -16.35 -9.51 16.80
N GLY A 542 -15.70 -8.64 17.58
CA GLY A 542 -16.38 -7.69 18.45
C GLY A 542 -17.05 -8.40 19.63
N ASN A 543 -17.48 -7.63 20.63
CA ASN A 543 -18.07 -8.16 21.85
C ASN A 543 -19.33 -7.39 22.21
N LYS A 544 -20.42 -8.12 22.45
CA LYS A 544 -21.65 -7.52 22.94
C LYS A 544 -21.49 -7.12 24.40
N VAL A 545 -21.61 -5.83 24.69
CA VAL A 545 -21.60 -5.29 26.05
C VAL A 545 -23.05 -5.08 26.47
N VAL A 546 -23.43 -5.67 27.61
CA VAL A 546 -24.78 -5.54 28.17
C VAL A 546 -24.66 -4.87 29.54
N ILE A 547 -25.40 -3.77 29.74
CA ILE A 547 -25.44 -3.04 31.01
C ILE A 547 -26.88 -3.01 31.50
N ALA A 548 -27.10 -3.52 32.71
CA ALA A 548 -28.41 -3.57 33.34
C ALA A 548 -28.72 -2.26 34.07
N LYS A 549 -30.01 -1.91 34.06
CA LYS A 549 -30.63 -0.92 34.93
C LYS A 549 -30.38 -1.29 36.39
N ARG A 550 -30.34 -0.28 37.25
CA ARG A 550 -30.17 -0.47 38.69
C ARG A 550 -31.23 0.30 39.46
N ASP A 551 -31.69 -0.31 40.55
CA ASP A 551 -32.56 0.36 41.52
C ASP A 551 -31.72 1.24 42.45
N GLY A 552 -32.15 2.50 42.66
CA GLY A 552 -31.48 3.48 43.51
C GLY A 552 -31.08 4.77 42.78
N GLU A 553 -30.24 5.59 43.42
CA GLU A 553 -29.82 6.92 42.89
C GLU A 553 -28.82 6.84 41.72
N ILE A 554 -28.21 5.67 41.49
CA ILE A 554 -27.24 5.42 40.41
C ILE A 554 -27.86 4.48 39.38
N ASP A 555 -28.49 5.04 38.34
CA ASP A 555 -29.04 4.26 37.24
C ASP A 555 -28.28 4.50 35.92
N PRO A 556 -27.42 3.56 35.47
CA PRO A 556 -26.74 3.67 34.19
C PRO A 556 -27.69 3.68 32.99
N HIS A 557 -28.88 3.05 33.12
CA HIS A 557 -29.87 3.02 32.05
C HIS A 557 -30.49 4.40 31.84
N PHE A 558 -30.93 5.04 32.91
CA PHE A 558 -31.43 6.42 32.88
C PHE A 558 -30.41 7.41 32.31
N VAL A 559 -29.14 7.33 32.74
CA VAL A 559 -28.07 8.21 32.24
C VAL A 559 -27.86 8.01 30.73
N PHE A 560 -27.75 6.75 30.29
CA PHE A 560 -27.46 6.42 28.91
C PHE A 560 -28.61 6.78 27.96
N THR A 561 -29.85 6.49 28.35
CA THR A 561 -31.03 6.80 27.52
C THR A 561 -31.23 8.31 27.31
N ARG A 562 -30.94 9.13 28.33
CA ARG A 562 -30.94 10.60 28.19
C ARG A 562 -29.88 11.09 27.21
N TYR A 563 -28.67 10.55 27.28
CA TYR A 563 -27.63 10.86 26.30
C TYR A 563 -28.04 10.42 24.90
N LEU A 564 -28.56 9.20 24.75
CA LEU A 564 -28.96 8.63 23.46
C LEU A 564 -30.05 9.49 22.80
N ALA A 565 -31.07 9.92 23.55
CA ALA A 565 -32.10 10.81 23.07
C ALA A 565 -31.54 12.19 22.64
N SER A 566 -30.63 12.76 23.42
CA SER A 566 -29.95 14.03 23.09
C SER A 566 -29.07 13.90 21.83
N ARG A 567 -28.37 12.78 21.69
CA ARG A 567 -27.50 12.43 20.56
C ARG A 567 -28.31 12.21 19.29
N ASP A 568 -29.38 11.42 19.34
CA ASP A 568 -30.18 11.10 18.15
C ASP A 568 -30.96 12.32 17.64
N ARG A 569 -31.39 13.22 18.54
CA ARG A 569 -31.97 14.51 18.17
C ARG A 569 -31.00 15.41 17.42
N ARG A 570 -29.72 15.44 17.84
CA ARG A 570 -28.69 16.31 17.23
C ARG A 570 -28.06 15.72 15.98
N PHE A 571 -27.87 14.40 15.94
CA PHE A 571 -27.06 13.71 14.94
C PHE A 571 -27.77 12.47 14.37
N PRO A 572 -28.89 12.63 13.66
CA PRO A 572 -29.71 11.49 13.22
C PRO A 572 -28.97 10.54 12.26
N VAL A 573 -27.99 11.04 11.50
CA VAL A 573 -27.31 10.29 10.43
C VAL A 573 -25.85 9.93 10.72
N LEU A 574 -25.23 10.49 11.77
CA LEU A 574 -23.84 10.13 12.08
C LEU A 574 -23.79 8.68 12.61
N PRO A 575 -22.81 7.85 12.24
CA PRO A 575 -22.80 6.44 12.65
C PRO A 575 -22.20 6.20 14.04
N ALA A 576 -21.34 7.10 14.53
CA ALA A 576 -20.65 6.93 15.82
C ALA A 576 -21.62 7.09 17.00
N LEU A 577 -21.45 6.24 18.02
CA LEU A 577 -22.23 6.31 19.26
C LEU A 577 -21.83 7.51 20.12
N TRP A 578 -20.53 7.72 20.32
CA TRP A 578 -19.97 8.74 21.21
C TRP A 578 -19.65 10.02 20.44
N LEU A 579 -20.49 11.05 20.58
CA LEU A 579 -20.39 12.31 19.86
C LEU A 579 -20.53 13.47 20.84
N LYS A 580 -19.64 14.46 20.71
CA LYS A 580 -19.74 15.76 21.39
C LYS A 580 -20.80 16.63 20.69
N ALA A 581 -21.13 17.76 21.32
CA ALA A 581 -22.09 18.73 20.80
C ALA A 581 -21.71 19.32 19.43
N ASP A 582 -20.44 19.25 19.04
CA ASP A 582 -19.92 19.67 17.73
C ASP A 582 -19.91 18.55 16.67
N GLY A 583 -20.41 17.35 16.99
CA GLY A 583 -20.45 16.19 16.10
C GLY A 583 -19.14 15.42 15.98
N THR A 584 -18.10 15.78 16.75
CA THR A 584 -16.83 15.06 16.78
C THR A 584 -16.78 14.06 17.94
N MET A 585 -15.98 13.00 17.80
CA MET A 585 -15.81 12.01 18.88
C MET A 585 -15.00 12.58 20.06
N PRO A 586 -15.32 12.21 21.31
CA PRO A 586 -14.61 12.68 22.49
C PRO A 586 -13.21 12.07 22.55
N ALA A 587 -12.18 12.92 22.59
CA ALA A 587 -10.81 12.48 22.77
C ALA A 587 -10.56 12.01 24.22
N ARG A 588 -9.52 11.19 24.45
CA ARG A 588 -9.14 10.77 25.80
C ARG A 588 -8.77 11.97 26.69
N SER A 589 -8.04 12.96 26.16
CA SER A 589 -7.73 14.20 26.88
C SER A 589 -8.97 14.98 27.31
N TRP A 590 -9.99 15.06 26.44
CA TRP A 590 -11.27 15.71 26.73
C TRP A 590 -11.98 15.06 27.92
N PHE A 591 -12.03 13.72 27.97
CA PHE A 591 -12.65 13.01 29.09
C PHE A 591 -11.88 13.22 30.39
N LEU A 592 -10.54 13.11 30.35
CA LEU A 592 -9.71 13.27 31.54
C LEU A 592 -9.75 14.69 32.10
N ALA A 593 -9.84 15.71 31.26
CA ALA A 593 -9.99 17.10 31.70
C ALA A 593 -11.28 17.28 32.52
N ARG A 594 -12.40 16.70 32.06
CA ARG A 594 -13.69 16.72 32.77
C ARG A 594 -13.66 15.90 34.06
N LEU A 595 -12.97 14.76 34.07
CA LEU A 595 -12.79 13.94 35.26
C LEU A 595 -11.97 14.69 36.34
N HIS A 596 -10.84 15.28 35.95
CA HIS A 596 -9.93 15.98 36.86
C HIS A 596 -10.42 17.36 37.31
N ALA A 597 -11.48 17.88 36.69
CA ALA A 597 -12.17 19.07 37.19
C ALA A 597 -12.79 18.84 38.58
N ARG A 598 -13.04 17.58 38.97
CA ARG A 598 -13.70 17.23 40.25
C ARG A 598 -13.01 16.13 41.04
N MET A 599 -12.10 15.39 40.42
CA MET A 599 -11.41 14.26 41.05
C MET A 599 -9.90 14.51 41.14
N PRO A 600 -9.23 14.00 42.19
CA PRO A 600 -7.79 14.10 42.29
C PRO A 600 -7.11 13.34 41.15
N ARG A 601 -5.86 13.73 40.83
CA ARG A 601 -5.06 13.07 39.79
C ARG A 601 -4.76 11.59 40.09
N SER A 602 -5.02 11.11 41.31
CA SER A 602 -4.93 9.68 41.64
C SER A 602 -6.03 8.85 40.96
N ILE A 603 -7.12 9.48 40.51
CA ILE A 603 -8.15 8.89 39.67
C ILE A 603 -7.87 9.19 38.18
N GLY A 604 -8.12 8.23 37.30
CA GLY A 604 -7.93 8.42 35.86
C GLY A 604 -8.68 7.38 35.02
N GLY A 605 -8.40 7.31 33.73
CA GLY A 605 -9.12 6.38 32.83
C GLY A 605 -9.00 4.89 33.20
N HIS A 606 -7.96 4.48 33.93
CA HIS A 606 -7.84 3.11 34.45
C HIS A 606 -8.77 2.84 35.65
N SER A 607 -9.13 3.89 36.40
CA SER A 607 -9.96 3.82 37.60
C SER A 607 -11.38 3.37 37.33
N LEU A 608 -11.89 3.59 36.10
CA LEU A 608 -13.20 3.13 35.65
C LEU A 608 -13.33 1.62 35.78
N ARG A 609 -12.43 0.91 35.09
CA ARG A 609 -12.42 -0.54 35.00
C ARG A 609 -12.03 -1.21 36.32
N SER A 610 -11.08 -0.65 37.06
CA SER A 610 -10.71 -1.19 38.37
C SER A 610 -11.77 -0.92 39.44
N GLY A 611 -12.44 0.24 39.38
CA GLY A 611 -13.58 0.58 40.23
C GLY A 611 -14.75 -0.37 40.05
N GLY A 612 -15.20 -0.56 38.81
CA GLY A 612 -16.27 -1.51 38.49
C GLY A 612 -15.95 -2.95 38.90
N ALA A 613 -14.71 -3.41 38.69
CA ALA A 613 -14.31 -4.76 39.10
C ALA A 613 -14.35 -4.95 40.62
N THR A 614 -13.89 -3.94 41.36
CA THR A 614 -13.94 -3.92 42.83
C THR A 614 -15.38 -3.90 43.32
N TYR A 615 -16.24 -3.13 42.65
CA TYR A 615 -17.66 -3.06 42.93
C TYR A 615 -18.36 -4.41 42.71
N PHE A 616 -18.22 -5.04 41.55
CA PHE A 616 -18.85 -6.35 41.32
C PHE A 616 -18.35 -7.42 42.31
N ALA A 617 -17.07 -7.40 42.65
CA ALA A 617 -16.53 -8.29 43.66
C ALA A 617 -17.13 -8.05 45.06
N SER A 618 -17.37 -6.80 45.46
CA SER A 618 -18.03 -6.50 46.74
C SER A 618 -19.51 -6.90 46.76
N GLN A 619 -20.15 -7.00 45.59
CA GLN A 619 -21.49 -7.56 45.41
C GLN A 619 -21.51 -9.09 45.34
N GLY A 620 -20.38 -9.76 45.55
CA GLY A 620 -20.29 -11.22 45.55
C GLY A 620 -20.28 -11.87 44.16
N TRP A 621 -19.97 -11.12 43.10
CA TRP A 621 -19.86 -11.73 41.77
C TRP A 621 -18.67 -12.70 41.69
N PRO A 622 -18.84 -13.87 41.05
CA PRO A 622 -17.73 -14.79 40.78
C PRO A 622 -16.60 -14.16 39.96
N ASP A 623 -15.36 -14.55 40.27
CA ASP A 623 -14.13 -14.05 39.62
C ASP A 623 -14.14 -14.26 38.09
N ASP A 624 -14.61 -15.42 37.63
CA ASP A 624 -14.72 -15.79 36.21
C ASP A 624 -15.72 -14.89 35.47
N ARG A 625 -16.84 -14.54 36.11
CA ARG A 625 -17.81 -13.60 35.57
C ARG A 625 -17.23 -12.20 35.44
N ILE A 626 -16.52 -11.71 36.45
CA ILE A 626 -15.83 -10.40 36.41
C ILE A 626 -14.74 -10.40 35.33
N GLN A 627 -13.98 -11.49 35.24
CA GLN A 627 -12.93 -11.68 34.23
C GLN A 627 -13.50 -11.62 32.81
N ALA A 628 -14.61 -12.31 32.57
CA ALA A 628 -15.32 -12.33 31.29
C ALA A 628 -15.87 -10.94 30.93
N VAL A 629 -16.63 -10.31 31.83
CA VAL A 629 -17.23 -8.98 31.59
C VAL A 629 -16.16 -7.92 31.32
N GLY A 630 -15.05 -7.95 32.03
CA GLY A 630 -13.97 -7.01 31.77
C GLY A 630 -13.04 -7.43 30.65
N ARG A 631 -13.18 -8.61 30.06
CA ARG A 631 -12.35 -9.05 28.93
C ARG A 631 -10.87 -9.06 29.33
N TRP A 632 -10.54 -9.72 30.45
CA TRP A 632 -9.16 -9.94 30.89
C TRP A 632 -8.63 -11.29 30.39
N THR A 633 -7.44 -11.29 29.80
CA THR A 633 -6.74 -12.52 29.39
C THR A 633 -5.96 -13.18 30.52
N SER A 634 -5.87 -12.54 31.68
CA SER A 634 -5.08 -13.01 32.81
C SER A 634 -5.71 -12.64 34.15
N GLU A 635 -5.21 -13.26 35.21
CA GLU A 635 -5.58 -13.03 36.61
C GLU A 635 -5.17 -11.64 37.15
N ALA A 636 -4.69 -10.74 36.28
CA ALA A 636 -4.26 -9.40 36.68
C ALA A 636 -5.37 -8.59 37.35
N PHE A 637 -6.64 -8.87 37.04
CA PHE A 637 -7.80 -8.20 37.62
C PHE A 637 -7.94 -8.46 39.13
N ARG A 638 -7.55 -9.66 39.58
CA ARG A 638 -7.57 -10.04 41.00
C ARG A 638 -6.70 -9.14 41.86
N MET A 639 -5.68 -8.49 41.30
CA MET A 639 -4.87 -7.55 42.05
C MET A 639 -5.59 -6.24 42.39
N TYR A 640 -6.67 -5.88 41.66
CA TYR A 640 -7.54 -4.76 42.03
C TYR A 640 -8.49 -5.14 43.17
N ILE A 641 -8.95 -6.40 43.16
CA ILE A 641 -9.91 -6.95 44.12
C ILE A 641 -9.23 -7.27 45.47
N ARG A 642 -8.09 -7.98 45.45
CA ARG A 642 -7.40 -8.56 46.63
C ARG A 642 -6.75 -7.57 47.58
N LYS A 643 -6.72 -6.28 47.23
CA LYS A 643 -6.15 -5.21 48.09
C LYS A 643 -7.23 -4.27 48.63
N ASN A 644 -8.50 -4.49 48.31
CA ASN A 644 -9.58 -3.63 48.78
C ASN A 644 -10.09 -4.15 50.14
N PRO A 645 -10.01 -3.33 51.22
CA PRO A 645 -10.44 -3.74 52.56
C PRO A 645 -11.91 -4.19 52.63
N VAL A 646 -12.80 -3.56 51.86
CA VAL A 646 -14.23 -3.87 51.82
C VAL A 646 -14.48 -5.25 51.20
N VAL A 647 -13.75 -5.59 50.14
CA VAL A 647 -13.87 -6.92 49.52
C VAL A 647 -13.26 -8.01 50.41
N LEU A 648 -12.14 -7.72 51.07
CA LEU A 648 -11.55 -8.63 52.06
C LEU A 648 -12.52 -8.89 53.22
N GLN A 649 -13.20 -7.86 53.71
CA GLN A 649 -14.24 -7.98 54.73
C GLN A 649 -15.44 -8.81 54.23
N ALA A 650 -15.94 -8.54 53.02
CA ALA A 650 -17.03 -9.32 52.42
C ALA A 650 -16.67 -10.81 52.22
N LEU A 651 -15.44 -11.11 51.79
CA LEU A 651 -14.93 -12.49 51.65
C LEU A 651 -14.76 -13.19 53.01
N LEU A 652 -14.37 -12.46 54.06
CA LEU A 652 -14.27 -12.99 55.43
C LEU A 652 -15.66 -13.31 56.00
N HIS A 653 -16.65 -12.44 55.80
CA HIS A 653 -18.03 -12.69 56.24
C HIS A 653 -18.69 -13.84 55.46
N ALA A 654 -18.49 -13.92 54.14
CA ALA A 654 -19.02 -15.03 53.32
C ALA A 654 -18.47 -16.40 53.74
N ARG A 655 -17.23 -16.47 54.25
CA ARG A 655 -16.63 -17.71 54.81
C ARG A 655 -17.11 -18.03 56.22
N ALA A 656 -17.52 -17.03 57.00
CA ALA A 656 -18.08 -17.24 58.34
C ALA A 656 -19.53 -17.76 58.29
N SER A 657 -20.26 -17.49 57.21
CA SER A 657 -21.62 -17.98 56.98
C SER A 657 -21.71 -19.41 56.42
N SER A 658 -20.55 -20.02 56.09
CA SER A 658 -20.45 -21.36 55.51
C SER A 658 -19.74 -22.36 56.44
N ALA A 659 -19.66 -22.06 57.74
CA ALA A 659 -19.06 -22.91 58.78
C ALA A 659 -20.13 -23.38 59.77
#